data_AF-A0A1F2UIG6-F1
#
_entry.id   AF-A0A1F2UIG6-F1
#
_cell.length_a   1.000
_cell.length_b   1.000
_cell.length_c   1.000
_cell.angle_alpha   90.00
_cell.angle_beta   90.00
_cell.angle_gamma   90.00
#
_symmetry.space_group_name_H-M   'P 1'
#
loop_
_entity.id
_entity.type
_entity.pdbx_description
1 polymer ?
#
loop_
_entity_poly.entity_id
_entity_poly.type
_entity_poly.pdbx_seq_one_letter_code
_entity_poly.pdbx_strand_id
1 'polypeptide(L)'
;MTARFLATAALACGAISAAFGYTQMVRSGSPARWPGDARIVFTLNSSFAPNNPPELVAGALRFSFSSWNTTLAANGIGVRFAAGGTTSLNEPQCDQVNLVTFTKTLDPPLPPGVLAATQVFTAAGPGLVSGCGAPIQAQFAGQILDADLIFNTSTQFSTVGLDNTNDIEHVALHEIGHLLGLGHSGVSAAVMAPSGGARTAFAPRSLHPDDIAGINAAYGTNAPGGVISGRVFVGSEHDAAWVLGAQVVATEADTGLTRAAALSGPDGRYRIVGLSPGDYRLFVEPLDGPVFLQDVSDAFAGGSTSFYTVFRASLHGEIFWHPVSTGETFGNFGVGPQPQAMNAQQISVDGEGPVGPLPISIKRGTTAEIRVLGTGLSGNMTFSAPTTAVTPIGATTSVSQGLSRTVQIAPDAPVGALDVYVSSPLDGEFRMSVALTGALQITVNPSVFPNGIVEGAAYNGVPGTLDHFSAGSIISIFGADLAKTTAVAAALPLPTQLGGIGVRVGNRLAPLYFASPGQINAMIPFELSGTVGVEVVAGENSRSSPVSIALAPSAPRIFSINQQGTGQGAILIANTNVVAAPRGSIAGRETRPARHGDLISIFCMGLGPVSNPPPSGAPASGSPLSHTLSNSTVTIGGVPATVTFSGLAPGFVGLYQVNVQVPATAPTGDSVPVVMLLGGAATNSVTVAVE
;
A
#
# COMPACT_ATOMS: atom_id res chain seq x y z
N MET A 1 -23.02 -15.36 -29.29
CA MET A 1 -23.18 -16.24 -28.12
C MET A 1 -22.15 -15.77 -27.10
N THR A 2 -22.60 -15.02 -26.10
CA THR A 2 -21.79 -14.52 -25.00
C THR A 2 -21.52 -15.68 -24.05
N ALA A 3 -20.25 -16.07 -23.91
CA ALA A 3 -19.88 -17.15 -23.01
C ALA A 3 -19.76 -16.59 -21.58
N ARG A 4 -20.53 -17.15 -20.65
CA ARG A 4 -20.39 -16.92 -19.20
C ARG A 4 -19.20 -17.75 -18.72
N PHE A 5 -18.16 -17.10 -18.21
CA PHE A 5 -17.07 -17.76 -17.51
C PHE A 5 -16.72 -16.93 -16.27
N LEU A 6 -16.85 -17.53 -15.09
CA LEU A 6 -16.12 -17.05 -13.92
C LEU A 6 -14.64 -17.23 -14.22
N ALA A 7 -13.81 -16.26 -13.85
CA ALA A 7 -12.36 -16.45 -13.85
C ALA A 7 -11.99 -17.39 -12.70
N THR A 8 -12.22 -18.68 -12.89
CA THR A 8 -11.36 -19.72 -12.35
C THR A 8 -10.38 -20.08 -13.47
N ALA A 9 -9.14 -20.41 -13.13
CA ALA A 9 -8.07 -20.79 -14.07
C ALA A 9 -8.44 -22.03 -14.92
N ALA A 10 -9.32 -21.84 -15.90
CA ALA A 10 -9.64 -22.77 -16.96
C ALA A 10 -10.19 -21.99 -18.17
N LEU A 11 -9.32 -21.51 -19.06
CA LEU A 11 -9.70 -20.96 -20.37
C LEU A 11 -8.97 -21.60 -21.55
N ALA A 12 -9.78 -21.86 -22.58
CA ALA A 12 -9.48 -22.71 -23.72
C ALA A 12 -8.47 -22.12 -24.73
N CYS A 13 -7.73 -23.04 -25.34
CA CYS A 13 -6.61 -22.87 -26.26
C CYS A 13 -7.01 -22.23 -27.61
N GLY A 14 -6.27 -21.19 -27.99
CA GLY A 14 -6.20 -20.66 -29.36
C GLY A 14 -4.77 -20.18 -29.62
N ALA A 15 -4.19 -20.54 -30.76
CA ALA A 15 -2.78 -20.32 -31.09
C ALA A 15 -2.37 -18.85 -30.91
N ILE A 16 -1.40 -18.59 -30.03
CA ILE A 16 -0.93 -17.26 -29.64
C ILE A 16 0.31 -16.88 -30.44
N SER A 17 0.26 -15.72 -31.11
CA SER A 17 1.35 -15.12 -31.89
C SER A 17 1.66 -13.72 -31.33
N ALA A 18 2.23 -13.63 -30.12
CA ALA A 18 2.96 -12.46 -29.62
C ALA A 18 3.80 -12.87 -28.39
N ALA A 19 5.01 -12.33 -28.29
CA ALA A 19 5.95 -12.61 -27.21
C ALA A 19 5.47 -11.95 -25.90
N PHE A 20 5.01 -12.73 -24.93
CA PHE A 20 4.69 -12.19 -23.61
C PHE A 20 5.92 -12.26 -22.73
N GLY A 21 6.35 -11.08 -22.25
CA GLY A 21 7.31 -10.95 -21.18
C GLY A 21 6.66 -10.95 -19.80
N TYR A 22 5.42 -10.50 -19.62
CA TYR A 22 4.74 -10.48 -18.33
C TYR A 22 3.46 -11.32 -18.34
N THR A 23 2.99 -11.75 -17.17
CA THR A 23 1.69 -12.41 -17.06
C THR A 23 0.57 -11.41 -17.31
N GLN A 24 -0.07 -11.53 -18.47
CA GLN A 24 -1.31 -10.83 -18.79
C GLN A 24 -2.43 -11.84 -18.91
N MET A 25 -3.64 -11.42 -18.54
CA MET A 25 -4.80 -12.23 -18.86
C MET A 25 -4.99 -12.27 -20.37
N VAL A 26 -5.00 -13.47 -20.92
CA VAL A 26 -5.31 -13.69 -22.35
C VAL A 26 -6.75 -14.17 -22.46
N ARG A 27 -7.51 -13.56 -23.37
CA ARG A 27 -8.89 -13.94 -23.72
C ARG A 27 -9.00 -14.06 -25.24
N SER A 28 -9.48 -15.21 -25.71
CA SER A 28 -9.58 -15.50 -27.15
C SER A 28 -8.27 -15.26 -27.91
N GLY A 29 -7.13 -15.61 -27.29
CA GLY A 29 -5.79 -15.48 -27.88
C GLY A 29 -5.20 -14.06 -27.86
N SER A 30 -5.89 -13.08 -27.28
CA SER A 30 -5.42 -11.68 -27.18
C SER A 30 -5.36 -11.20 -25.73
N PRO A 31 -4.39 -10.33 -25.35
CA PRO A 31 -4.36 -9.72 -24.02
C PRO A 31 -5.63 -8.92 -23.72
N ALA A 32 -6.21 -9.19 -22.56
CA ALA A 32 -7.31 -8.42 -22.03
C ALA A 32 -6.80 -7.05 -21.55
N ARG A 33 -7.35 -5.96 -22.08
CA ARG A 33 -7.10 -4.61 -21.56
C ARG A 33 -8.21 -3.64 -21.92
N TRP A 34 -8.37 -2.59 -21.13
CA TRP A 34 -9.20 -1.44 -21.50
C TRP A 34 -8.52 -0.60 -22.60
N PRO A 35 -9.28 0.22 -23.37
CA PRO A 35 -8.70 1.30 -24.16
C PRO A 35 -7.80 2.19 -23.31
N GLY A 36 -6.71 2.72 -23.89
CA GLY A 36 -5.64 3.39 -23.13
C GLY A 36 -6.02 4.67 -22.39
N ASP A 37 -7.18 5.24 -22.70
CA ASP A 37 -7.77 6.45 -22.11
C ASP A 37 -9.10 6.20 -21.39
N ALA A 38 -9.44 4.92 -21.15
CA ALA A 38 -10.72 4.52 -20.60
C ALA A 38 -11.02 5.15 -19.24
N ARG A 39 -12.25 5.65 -19.10
CA ARG A 39 -12.81 6.06 -17.81
C ARG A 39 -13.73 4.96 -17.31
N ILE A 40 -13.25 4.16 -16.36
CA ILE A 40 -13.95 3.01 -15.80
C ILE A 40 -14.75 3.48 -14.58
N VAL A 41 -16.07 3.31 -14.63
CA VAL A 41 -16.95 3.67 -13.51
C VAL A 41 -17.29 2.40 -12.74
N PHE A 42 -16.88 2.31 -11.48
CA PHE A 42 -17.20 1.17 -10.61
C PHE A 42 -18.41 1.48 -9.72
N THR A 43 -19.26 0.50 -9.49
CA THR A 43 -20.49 0.66 -8.70
C THR A 43 -20.52 -0.36 -7.57
N LEU A 44 -20.79 0.10 -6.34
CA LEU A 44 -20.77 -0.77 -5.17
C LEU A 44 -22.14 -1.38 -4.90
N ASN A 45 -22.21 -2.68 -4.67
CA ASN A 45 -23.42 -3.29 -4.10
C ASN A 45 -23.70 -2.70 -2.71
N SER A 46 -24.95 -2.31 -2.45
CA SER A 46 -25.36 -1.66 -1.18
C SER A 46 -25.48 -2.59 0.03
N SER A 47 -25.42 -3.91 -0.18
CA SER A 47 -25.67 -4.95 0.81
C SER A 47 -24.38 -5.67 1.19
N PHE A 48 -23.60 -5.06 2.10
CA PHE A 48 -22.45 -5.70 2.73
C PHE A 48 -22.86 -6.47 4.00
N ALA A 49 -22.31 -7.66 4.26
CA ALA A 49 -22.57 -8.46 5.46
C ALA A 49 -21.35 -9.31 5.89
N PRO A 50 -21.09 -9.60 7.19
CA PRO A 50 -21.12 -8.76 8.40
C PRO A 50 -19.68 -8.43 8.93
N ASN A 51 -19.59 -7.77 10.10
CA ASN A 51 -18.40 -7.45 10.94
C ASN A 51 -17.61 -6.15 10.66
N ASN A 52 -17.73 -5.54 9.47
CA ASN A 52 -17.22 -4.19 9.23
C ASN A 52 -18.40 -3.25 8.91
N PRO A 53 -18.41 -2.02 9.46
CA PRO A 53 -19.33 -0.98 9.01
C PRO A 53 -19.25 -0.78 7.48
N PRO A 54 -20.38 -0.76 6.74
CA PRO A 54 -20.38 -0.64 5.27
C PRO A 54 -19.62 0.57 4.74
N GLU A 55 -19.59 1.67 5.49
CA GLU A 55 -18.85 2.88 5.12
C GLU A 55 -17.33 2.66 5.14
N LEU A 56 -16.81 1.84 6.05
CA LEU A 56 -15.39 1.49 6.10
C LEU A 56 -15.00 0.62 4.91
N VAL A 57 -15.86 -0.32 4.53
CA VAL A 57 -15.66 -1.18 3.36
C VAL A 57 -15.67 -0.35 2.07
N ALA A 58 -16.67 0.52 1.91
CA ALA A 58 -16.74 1.41 0.75
C ALA A 58 -15.53 2.36 0.69
N GLY A 59 -15.04 2.84 1.84
CA GLY A 59 -13.81 3.64 1.94
C GLY A 59 -12.58 2.86 1.47
N ALA A 60 -12.39 1.65 1.99
CA ALA A 60 -11.31 0.74 1.62
C ALA A 60 -11.27 0.44 0.10
N LEU A 61 -12.42 0.11 -0.50
CA LEU A 61 -12.52 -0.14 -1.93
C LEU A 61 -12.15 1.10 -2.76
N ARG A 62 -12.69 2.27 -2.39
CA ARG A 62 -12.35 3.54 -3.06
C ARG A 62 -10.86 3.86 -2.97
N PHE A 63 -10.24 3.60 -1.82
CA PHE A 63 -8.80 3.80 -1.64
C PHE A 63 -7.98 2.86 -2.54
N SER A 64 -8.42 1.61 -2.70
CA SER A 64 -7.78 0.63 -3.58
C SER A 64 -7.83 1.07 -5.05
N PHE A 65 -8.98 1.55 -5.53
CA PHE A 65 -9.09 2.17 -6.87
C PHE A 65 -8.23 3.44 -7.01
N SER A 66 -8.16 4.26 -5.96
CA SER A 66 -7.34 5.48 -5.95
C SER A 66 -5.84 5.17 -6.02
N SER A 67 -5.40 4.07 -5.41
CA SER A 67 -4.01 3.61 -5.46
C SER A 67 -3.60 3.22 -6.88
N TRP A 68 -4.47 2.51 -7.60
CA TRP A 68 -4.28 2.25 -9.03
C TRP A 68 -4.33 3.53 -9.87
N ASN A 69 -5.27 4.44 -9.64
CA ASN A 69 -5.30 5.74 -10.33
C ASN A 69 -3.99 6.51 -10.20
N THR A 70 -3.44 6.57 -8.99
CA THR A 70 -2.17 7.25 -8.70
C THR A 70 -1.03 6.62 -9.51
N THR A 71 -0.97 5.28 -9.53
CA THR A 71 0.05 4.53 -10.26
C THR A 71 -0.07 4.69 -11.76
N LEU A 72 -1.27 4.55 -12.32
CA LEU A 72 -1.54 4.71 -13.75
C LEU A 72 -1.15 6.12 -14.21
N ALA A 73 -1.59 7.15 -13.48
CA ALA A 73 -1.26 8.55 -13.78
C ALA A 73 0.24 8.83 -13.69
N ALA A 74 0.93 8.33 -12.65
CA ALA A 74 2.37 8.50 -12.48
C ALA A 74 3.19 7.87 -13.62
N ASN A 75 2.66 6.83 -14.26
CA ASN A 75 3.30 6.15 -15.40
C ASN A 75 2.77 6.59 -16.77
N GLY A 76 1.96 7.65 -16.83
CA GLY A 76 1.43 8.20 -18.08
C GLY A 76 0.37 7.33 -18.78
N ILE A 77 -0.27 6.41 -18.05
CA ILE A 77 -1.38 5.60 -18.55
C ILE A 77 -2.69 6.38 -18.35
N GLY A 78 -3.46 6.58 -19.42
CA GLY A 78 -4.67 7.43 -19.42
C GLY A 78 -5.92 6.78 -18.81
N VAL A 79 -5.86 5.48 -18.51
CA VAL A 79 -6.93 4.72 -17.84
C VAL A 79 -7.14 5.27 -16.43
N ARG A 80 -8.40 5.45 -16.05
CA ARG A 80 -8.76 5.95 -14.71
C ARG A 80 -10.10 5.43 -14.22
N PHE A 81 -10.17 5.22 -12.92
CA PHE A 81 -11.36 4.85 -12.18
C PHE A 81 -12.12 6.06 -11.67
N ALA A 82 -13.45 5.95 -11.67
CA ALA A 82 -14.37 6.89 -11.03
C ALA A 82 -15.47 6.14 -10.26
N ALA A 83 -15.91 6.71 -9.14
CA ALA A 83 -17.01 6.13 -8.37
C ALA A 83 -18.36 6.36 -9.08
N GLY A 84 -19.13 5.29 -9.27
CA GLY A 84 -20.48 5.27 -9.85
C GLY A 84 -21.62 5.32 -8.84
N GLY A 85 -21.31 5.26 -7.54
CA GLY A 85 -22.31 5.22 -6.47
C GLY A 85 -22.60 3.78 -6.01
N THR A 86 -23.85 3.54 -5.61
CA THR A 86 -24.30 2.23 -5.10
C THR A 86 -25.42 1.65 -5.96
N THR A 87 -25.53 0.33 -5.99
CA THR A 87 -26.56 -0.41 -6.73
C THR A 87 -27.12 -1.56 -5.89
N SER A 88 -28.30 -2.06 -6.26
CA SER A 88 -28.88 -3.30 -5.74
C SER A 88 -28.47 -4.54 -6.55
N LEU A 89 -27.76 -4.37 -7.68
CA LEU A 89 -27.24 -5.49 -8.47
C LEU A 89 -26.24 -6.30 -7.64
N ASN A 90 -26.40 -7.61 -7.62
CA ASN A 90 -25.60 -8.53 -6.79
C ASN A 90 -24.84 -9.59 -7.60
N GLU A 91 -25.25 -9.84 -8.84
CA GLU A 91 -24.66 -10.87 -9.71
C GLU A 91 -23.77 -10.23 -10.79
N PRO A 92 -22.59 -10.80 -11.06
CA PRO A 92 -21.70 -10.31 -12.12
C PRO A 92 -22.26 -10.65 -13.50
N GLN A 93 -22.35 -9.65 -14.39
CA GLN A 93 -22.94 -9.77 -15.72
C GLN A 93 -22.34 -8.73 -16.66
N CYS A 94 -22.18 -9.08 -17.93
CA CYS A 94 -21.82 -8.11 -18.96
C CYS A 94 -23.01 -7.14 -19.18
N ASP A 95 -23.04 -6.02 -18.46
CA ASP A 95 -24.13 -5.04 -18.51
C ASP A 95 -23.64 -3.59 -18.54
N GLN A 96 -22.32 -3.37 -18.56
CA GLN A 96 -21.61 -2.09 -18.47
C GLN A 96 -21.62 -1.46 -17.09
N VAL A 97 -22.05 -2.19 -16.07
CA VAL A 97 -21.92 -1.83 -14.68
C VAL A 97 -20.76 -2.64 -14.11
N ASN A 98 -19.58 -2.03 -14.06
CA ASN A 98 -18.44 -2.64 -13.37
C ASN A 98 -18.76 -2.76 -11.87
N LEU A 99 -19.28 -3.91 -11.46
CA LEU A 99 -19.90 -4.14 -10.17
C LEU A 99 -18.84 -4.57 -9.15
N VAL A 100 -18.92 -4.04 -7.94
CA VAL A 100 -18.23 -4.61 -6.78
C VAL A 100 -19.27 -5.20 -5.85
N THR A 101 -19.31 -6.53 -5.77
CA THR A 101 -20.34 -7.28 -5.04
C THR A 101 -19.74 -8.18 -3.96
N PHE A 102 -20.58 -8.52 -2.98
CA PHE A 102 -20.25 -9.33 -1.82
C PHE A 102 -21.24 -10.49 -1.75
N THR A 103 -20.79 -11.70 -2.06
CA THR A 103 -21.70 -12.85 -2.14
C THR A 103 -20.98 -14.16 -1.79
N LYS A 104 -21.78 -15.14 -1.37
CA LYS A 104 -21.38 -16.54 -1.21
C LYS A 104 -22.13 -17.47 -2.17
N THR A 105 -23.09 -16.92 -2.91
CA THR A 105 -23.95 -17.62 -3.85
C THR A 105 -23.66 -17.07 -5.23
N LEU A 106 -22.70 -17.67 -5.91
CA LEU A 106 -22.45 -17.50 -7.33
C LEU A 106 -22.81 -18.79 -8.06
N ASP A 107 -23.13 -18.68 -9.35
CA ASP A 107 -23.30 -19.83 -10.23
C ASP A 107 -22.38 -19.71 -11.47
N PRO A 108 -21.35 -20.57 -11.57
CA PRO A 108 -20.87 -21.53 -10.58
C PRO A 108 -20.33 -20.89 -9.27
N PRO A 109 -20.30 -21.62 -8.15
CA PRO A 109 -19.75 -21.12 -6.90
C PRO A 109 -18.23 -20.93 -6.99
N LEU A 110 -17.70 -20.01 -6.17
CA LEU A 110 -16.25 -19.83 -6.04
C LEU A 110 -15.60 -21.12 -5.50
N PRO A 111 -14.43 -21.53 -6.03
CA PRO A 111 -13.70 -22.66 -5.49
C PRO A 111 -13.36 -22.50 -3.99
N PRO A 112 -13.20 -23.61 -3.25
CA PRO A 112 -12.74 -23.56 -1.87
C PRO A 112 -11.42 -22.79 -1.74
N GLY A 113 -11.34 -21.87 -0.77
CA GLY A 113 -10.13 -21.09 -0.50
C GLY A 113 -10.01 -19.76 -1.26
N VAL A 114 -10.87 -19.50 -2.25
CA VAL A 114 -10.86 -18.23 -3.00
C VAL A 114 -11.46 -17.10 -2.16
N LEU A 115 -10.71 -16.01 -1.97
CA LEU A 115 -11.15 -14.84 -1.22
C LEU A 115 -12.02 -13.90 -2.05
N ALA A 116 -11.63 -13.66 -3.29
CA ALA A 116 -12.34 -12.85 -4.24
C ALA A 116 -12.04 -13.32 -5.67
N ALA A 117 -12.79 -12.81 -6.64
CA ALA A 117 -12.55 -13.07 -8.05
C ALA A 117 -12.95 -11.86 -8.89
N THR A 118 -12.28 -11.69 -10.03
CA THR A 118 -12.63 -10.69 -11.04
C THR A 118 -13.15 -11.38 -12.29
N GLN A 119 -14.39 -11.06 -12.66
CA GLN A 119 -14.97 -11.50 -13.91
C GLN A 119 -14.78 -10.43 -14.98
N VAL A 120 -14.08 -10.77 -16.07
CA VAL A 120 -13.77 -9.83 -17.17
C VAL A 120 -14.40 -10.30 -18.46
N PHE A 121 -15.15 -9.41 -19.12
CA PHE A 121 -15.76 -9.65 -20.42
C PHE A 121 -14.99 -8.90 -21.51
N THR A 122 -14.67 -9.59 -22.61
CA THR A 122 -13.82 -9.04 -23.68
C THR A 122 -14.44 -9.21 -25.06
N ALA A 123 -14.07 -8.32 -25.98
CA ALA A 123 -14.35 -8.48 -27.40
C ALA A 123 -13.33 -9.44 -28.05
N ALA A 124 -13.80 -10.35 -28.90
CA ALA A 124 -12.93 -11.24 -29.66
C ALA A 124 -12.16 -10.52 -30.79
N GLY A 125 -12.58 -9.32 -31.16
CA GLY A 125 -12.01 -8.55 -32.26
C GLY A 125 -12.67 -7.17 -32.40
N PRO A 126 -12.15 -6.32 -33.29
CA PRO A 126 -12.77 -5.03 -33.59
C PRO A 126 -14.16 -5.23 -34.22
N GLY A 127 -15.11 -4.35 -33.87
CA GLY A 127 -16.47 -4.42 -34.39
C GLY A 127 -17.54 -4.10 -33.34
N LEU A 128 -18.79 -4.08 -33.77
CA LEU A 128 -19.93 -3.84 -32.89
C LEU A 128 -20.23 -5.09 -32.06
N VAL A 129 -20.16 -4.96 -30.73
CA VAL A 129 -20.50 -6.02 -29.77
C VAL A 129 -21.85 -5.71 -29.14
N SER A 130 -22.77 -6.67 -29.20
CA SER A 130 -24.10 -6.63 -28.58
C SER A 130 -24.24 -7.66 -27.46
N GLY A 131 -25.14 -7.43 -26.51
CA GLY A 131 -25.39 -8.36 -25.39
C GLY A 131 -24.47 -8.12 -24.18
N CYS A 132 -23.85 -6.95 -24.12
CA CYS A 132 -23.13 -6.43 -22.96
C CYS A 132 -23.66 -5.03 -22.63
N GLY A 133 -24.93 -4.95 -22.19
CA GLY A 133 -25.66 -3.68 -22.13
C GLY A 133 -25.88 -3.04 -23.51
N ALA A 134 -25.67 -1.72 -23.61
CA ALA A 134 -25.77 -0.98 -24.87
C ALA A 134 -24.72 -1.46 -25.90
N PRO A 135 -24.96 -1.39 -27.22
CA PRO A 135 -23.95 -1.80 -28.19
C PRO A 135 -22.62 -1.03 -28.04
N ILE A 136 -21.49 -1.76 -27.97
CA ILE A 136 -20.13 -1.19 -27.84
C ILE A 136 -19.38 -1.40 -29.15
N GLN A 137 -18.75 -0.36 -29.68
CA GLN A 137 -17.81 -0.49 -30.79
C GLN A 137 -16.42 -0.85 -30.25
N ALA A 138 -16.06 -2.13 -30.28
CA ALA A 138 -14.73 -2.59 -29.90
C ALA A 138 -13.68 -2.18 -30.95
N GLN A 139 -12.51 -1.76 -30.49
CA GLN A 139 -11.40 -1.25 -31.29
C GLN A 139 -10.35 -2.33 -31.60
N PHE A 140 -10.24 -3.35 -30.74
CA PHE A 140 -9.23 -4.41 -30.86
C PHE A 140 -9.70 -5.71 -30.19
N ALA A 141 -9.05 -6.83 -30.54
CA ALA A 141 -9.24 -8.12 -29.88
C ALA A 141 -8.70 -8.10 -28.45
N GLY A 142 -9.45 -8.64 -27.48
CA GLY A 142 -9.13 -8.55 -26.06
C GLY A 142 -9.56 -7.24 -25.40
N GLN A 143 -10.25 -6.33 -26.10
CA GLN A 143 -10.76 -5.12 -25.45
C GLN A 143 -11.75 -5.51 -24.35
N ILE A 144 -11.46 -5.09 -23.11
CA ILE A 144 -12.37 -5.24 -21.98
C ILE A 144 -13.59 -4.34 -22.21
N LEU A 145 -14.77 -4.93 -22.04
CA LEU A 145 -16.07 -4.30 -22.23
C LEU A 145 -16.75 -4.00 -20.90
N ASP A 146 -16.53 -4.88 -19.93
CA ASP A 146 -17.16 -4.87 -18.63
C ASP A 146 -16.34 -5.77 -17.68
N ALA A 147 -16.27 -5.41 -16.39
CA ALA A 147 -15.56 -6.19 -15.40
C ALA A 147 -16.13 -6.04 -13.98
N ASP A 148 -16.35 -7.17 -13.32
CA ASP A 148 -16.96 -7.26 -12.00
C ASP A 148 -16.02 -7.88 -10.96
N LEU A 149 -16.01 -7.30 -9.76
CA LEU A 149 -15.29 -7.79 -8.59
C LEU A 149 -16.26 -8.48 -7.64
N ILE A 150 -15.93 -9.71 -7.26
CA ILE A 150 -16.75 -10.51 -6.37
C ILE A 150 -15.95 -10.89 -5.12
N PHE A 151 -16.38 -10.42 -3.96
CA PHE A 151 -15.79 -10.78 -2.66
C PHE A 151 -16.58 -11.91 -2.00
N ASN A 152 -15.87 -12.96 -1.56
CA ASN A 152 -16.46 -14.14 -0.94
C ASN A 152 -16.88 -13.87 0.51
N THR A 153 -18.19 -13.78 0.79
CA THR A 153 -18.68 -13.53 2.16
C THR A 153 -18.62 -14.74 3.09
N SER A 154 -18.08 -15.87 2.62
CA SER A 154 -17.79 -17.05 3.46
C SER A 154 -16.49 -16.91 4.27
N THR A 155 -15.67 -15.91 3.96
CA THR A 155 -14.44 -15.59 4.72
C THR A 155 -14.60 -14.30 5.52
N GLN A 156 -13.73 -14.11 6.51
CA GLN A 156 -13.69 -12.88 7.31
C GLN A 156 -12.74 -11.85 6.69
N PHE A 157 -13.24 -10.64 6.47
CA PHE A 157 -12.46 -9.50 6.01
C PHE A 157 -12.26 -8.47 7.13
N SER A 158 -11.19 -7.68 7.03
CA SER A 158 -10.94 -6.51 7.87
C SER A 158 -10.51 -5.32 7.04
N THR A 159 -10.99 -4.15 7.44
CA THR A 159 -10.60 -2.83 6.90
C THR A 159 -9.40 -2.23 7.65
N VAL A 160 -9.00 -2.82 8.78
CA VAL A 160 -7.95 -2.31 9.67
C VAL A 160 -6.88 -3.35 9.99
N GLY A 161 -6.90 -4.46 9.25
CA GLY A 161 -6.02 -5.59 9.39
C GLY A 161 -6.00 -6.22 10.79
N LEU A 162 -7.12 -6.82 11.17
CA LEU A 162 -7.22 -7.60 12.40
C LEU A 162 -6.59 -8.99 12.25
N ASP A 163 -6.09 -9.54 13.35
CA ASP A 163 -5.56 -10.90 13.36
C ASP A 163 -6.62 -11.92 12.92
N ASN A 164 -6.21 -12.97 12.21
CA ASN A 164 -7.09 -14.02 11.67
C ASN A 164 -8.18 -13.54 10.70
N THR A 165 -8.00 -12.38 10.07
CA THR A 165 -8.88 -11.87 9.00
C THR A 165 -8.09 -11.64 7.72
N ASN A 166 -8.81 -11.46 6.60
CA ASN A 166 -8.22 -11.09 5.32
C ASN A 166 -8.32 -9.58 5.12
N ASP A 167 -7.23 -8.94 4.71
CA ASP A 167 -7.22 -7.50 4.46
C ASP A 167 -8.00 -7.18 3.18
N ILE A 168 -9.12 -6.47 3.30
CA ILE A 168 -10.00 -6.21 2.16
C ILE A 168 -9.37 -5.31 1.10
N GLU A 169 -8.49 -4.40 1.51
CA GLU A 169 -7.84 -3.46 0.59
C GLU A 169 -6.74 -4.16 -0.21
N HIS A 170 -5.96 -5.05 0.42
CA HIS A 170 -5.00 -5.88 -0.32
C HIS A 170 -5.70 -6.76 -1.35
N VAL A 171 -6.76 -7.46 -0.96
CA VAL A 171 -7.56 -8.29 -1.89
C VAL A 171 -8.18 -7.43 -2.99
N ALA A 172 -8.71 -6.25 -2.66
CA ALA A 172 -9.23 -5.33 -3.67
C ALA A 172 -8.14 -4.86 -4.65
N LEU A 173 -6.93 -4.54 -4.18
CA LEU A 173 -5.83 -4.15 -5.06
C LEU A 173 -5.48 -5.26 -6.07
N HIS A 174 -5.44 -6.52 -5.62
CA HIS A 174 -5.23 -7.69 -6.47
C HIS A 174 -6.32 -7.82 -7.54
N GLU A 175 -7.59 -7.82 -7.12
CA GLU A 175 -8.71 -7.96 -8.05
C GLU A 175 -8.81 -6.79 -9.04
N ILE A 176 -8.49 -5.56 -8.61
CA ILE A 176 -8.42 -4.43 -9.54
C ILE A 176 -7.29 -4.61 -10.57
N GLY A 177 -6.19 -5.28 -10.22
CA GLY A 177 -5.15 -5.65 -11.16
C GLY A 177 -5.68 -6.57 -12.26
N HIS A 178 -6.48 -7.59 -11.92
CA HIS A 178 -7.21 -8.38 -12.91
C HIS A 178 -8.19 -7.53 -13.72
N LEU A 179 -8.95 -6.62 -13.09
CA LEU A 179 -9.86 -5.75 -13.81
C LEU A 179 -9.14 -4.90 -14.88
N LEU A 180 -7.87 -4.55 -14.64
CA LEU A 180 -6.99 -3.85 -15.58
C LEU A 180 -6.36 -4.75 -16.64
N GLY A 181 -6.43 -6.08 -16.49
CA GLY A 181 -5.90 -7.05 -17.45
C GLY A 181 -4.65 -7.82 -17.00
N LEU A 182 -4.17 -7.61 -15.77
CA LEU A 182 -3.02 -8.35 -15.24
C LEU A 182 -3.40 -9.80 -14.92
N GLY A 183 -2.48 -10.73 -15.19
CA GLY A 183 -2.55 -12.08 -14.63
C GLY A 183 -1.83 -12.15 -13.28
N HIS A 184 -1.75 -13.35 -12.71
CA HIS A 184 -0.99 -13.54 -11.48
C HIS A 184 0.53 -13.36 -11.70
N SER A 185 1.26 -13.00 -10.66
CA SER A 185 2.72 -12.89 -10.68
C SER A 185 3.39 -14.16 -10.13
N GLY A 186 4.57 -14.48 -10.66
CA GLY A 186 5.47 -15.47 -10.07
C GLY A 186 6.30 -14.93 -8.89
N VAL A 187 6.22 -13.62 -8.60
CA VAL A 187 6.91 -13.02 -7.45
C VAL A 187 6.00 -13.13 -6.23
N SER A 188 6.41 -13.89 -5.21
CA SER A 188 5.59 -14.15 -4.02
C SER A 188 5.13 -12.88 -3.28
N ALA A 189 5.95 -11.83 -3.27
CA ALA A 189 5.63 -10.55 -2.63
C ALA A 189 4.82 -9.57 -3.49
N ALA A 190 4.52 -9.90 -4.75
CA ALA A 190 3.68 -9.06 -5.59
C ALA A 190 2.23 -9.06 -5.11
N VAL A 191 1.51 -7.95 -5.30
CA VAL A 191 0.06 -7.92 -5.03
C VAL A 191 -0.64 -8.93 -5.92
N MET A 192 -0.19 -9.12 -7.16
CA MET A 192 -0.73 -10.11 -8.10
C MET A 192 -0.28 -11.56 -7.82
N ALA A 193 0.41 -11.87 -6.72
CA ALA A 193 0.70 -13.26 -6.39
C ALA A 193 -0.60 -14.09 -6.20
N PRO A 194 -0.67 -15.35 -6.69
CA PRO A 194 -1.92 -16.13 -6.76
C PRO A 194 -2.48 -16.56 -5.40
N SER A 195 -1.62 -16.68 -4.39
CA SER A 195 -2.03 -17.05 -3.04
C SER A 195 -1.94 -15.83 -2.13
N GLY A 196 -3.08 -15.25 -1.78
CA GLY A 196 -3.16 -14.15 -0.81
C GLY A 196 -4.22 -14.46 0.21
N GLY A 197 -3.95 -15.29 1.21
CA GLY A 197 -5.01 -15.62 2.19
C GLY A 197 -4.69 -16.71 3.20
N ALA A 198 -3.78 -16.46 4.14
CA ALA A 198 -3.95 -16.82 5.56
C ALA A 198 -2.70 -16.39 6.37
N ARG A 199 -2.96 -15.67 7.47
CA ARG A 199 -2.05 -15.30 8.59
C ARG A 199 -1.29 -13.97 8.53
N THR A 200 -1.52 -13.10 7.54
CA THR A 200 -1.13 -11.69 7.69
C THR A 200 -2.28 -10.80 8.10
N ALA A 201 -2.38 -10.55 9.41
CA ALA A 201 -3.26 -9.55 10.01
C ALA A 201 -3.27 -8.22 9.23
N PHE A 202 -2.16 -7.74 8.67
CA PHE A 202 -2.14 -6.54 7.83
C PHE A 202 -1.27 -6.77 6.59
N ALA A 203 -1.90 -7.08 5.45
CA ALA A 203 -1.22 -7.30 4.18
C ALA A 203 -0.75 -5.97 3.55
N PRO A 204 0.27 -5.96 2.67
CA PRO A 204 0.73 -4.74 2.04
C PRO A 204 -0.36 -4.15 1.14
N ARG A 205 -0.68 -2.87 1.30
CA ARG A 205 -1.69 -2.17 0.48
C ARG A 205 -1.08 -1.17 -0.51
N SER A 206 0.15 -1.45 -0.90
CA SER A 206 0.89 -0.74 -1.94
C SER A 206 1.30 -1.73 -3.02
N LEU A 207 1.27 -1.31 -4.27
CA LEU A 207 1.71 -2.14 -5.40
C LEU A 207 3.20 -2.46 -5.30
N HIS A 208 3.57 -3.71 -5.55
CA HIS A 208 4.94 -4.13 -5.70
C HIS A 208 5.50 -3.57 -7.02
N PRO A 209 6.81 -3.29 -7.13
CA PRO A 209 7.40 -2.83 -8.39
C PRO A 209 7.15 -3.79 -9.57
N ASP A 210 6.94 -5.08 -9.31
CA ASP A 210 6.54 -6.07 -10.32
C ASP A 210 5.12 -5.83 -10.86
N ASP A 211 4.16 -5.49 -10.00
CA ASP A 211 2.79 -5.14 -10.41
C ASP A 211 2.81 -3.88 -11.30
N ILE A 212 3.64 -2.90 -10.94
CA ILE A 212 3.85 -1.64 -11.70
C ILE A 212 4.49 -1.94 -13.07
N ALA A 213 5.50 -2.82 -13.10
CA ALA A 213 6.15 -3.22 -14.33
C ALA A 213 5.18 -4.00 -15.26
N GLY A 214 4.35 -4.88 -14.68
CA GLY A 214 3.30 -5.61 -15.39
C GLY A 214 2.24 -4.71 -16.01
N ILE A 215 1.73 -3.71 -15.25
CA ILE A 215 0.74 -2.76 -15.80
C ILE A 215 1.34 -1.87 -16.88
N ASN A 216 2.61 -1.47 -16.73
CA ASN A 216 3.32 -0.72 -17.75
C ASN A 216 3.46 -1.54 -19.04
N ALA A 217 3.79 -2.82 -18.93
CA ALA A 217 3.82 -3.73 -20.07
C ALA A 217 2.43 -3.90 -20.74
N ALA A 218 1.35 -3.98 -19.95
CA ALA A 218 -0.02 -4.13 -20.45
C ALA A 218 -0.52 -2.93 -21.26
N TYR A 219 -0.03 -1.74 -20.92
CA TYR A 219 -0.41 -0.50 -21.58
C TYR A 219 0.68 0.09 -22.47
N GLY A 220 1.79 -0.63 -22.67
CA GLY A 220 2.87 -0.26 -23.58
C GLY A 220 3.73 0.92 -23.10
N THR A 221 3.75 1.20 -21.80
CA THR A 221 4.57 2.26 -21.22
C THR A 221 5.91 1.70 -20.77
N ASN A 222 6.98 2.50 -20.95
CA ASN A 222 8.32 2.17 -20.45
C ASN A 222 8.72 3.07 -19.27
N ALA A 223 7.83 3.91 -18.76
CA ALA A 223 8.14 4.77 -17.61
C ALA A 223 8.22 3.94 -16.31
N PRO A 224 9.14 4.24 -15.37
CA PRO A 224 10.16 5.28 -15.43
C PRO A 224 11.54 4.80 -15.94
N GLY A 225 11.65 3.78 -16.81
CA GLY A 225 12.99 3.42 -17.30
C GLY A 225 13.18 2.26 -18.30
N GLY A 226 14.25 1.50 -18.07
CA GLY A 226 14.88 0.60 -19.03
C GLY A 226 14.13 -0.72 -19.26
N VAL A 227 14.66 -1.51 -20.18
CA VAL A 227 14.07 -2.78 -20.63
C VAL A 227 15.11 -3.88 -20.52
N ILE A 228 14.71 -5.07 -20.06
CA ILE A 228 15.53 -6.28 -20.14
C ILE A 228 14.75 -7.30 -20.96
N SER A 229 15.28 -7.77 -22.08
CA SER A 229 14.56 -8.72 -22.94
C SER A 229 15.50 -9.58 -23.77
N GLY A 230 15.23 -10.88 -23.78
CA GLY A 230 15.97 -11.88 -24.55
C GLY A 230 15.11 -13.13 -24.76
N ARG A 231 15.73 -14.29 -24.89
CA ARG A 231 15.07 -15.60 -24.92
C ARG A 231 15.58 -16.55 -23.84
N VAL A 232 14.81 -17.58 -23.50
CA VAL A 232 15.22 -18.70 -22.66
C VAL A 232 15.19 -19.99 -23.49
N PHE A 233 16.27 -20.77 -23.44
CA PHE A 233 16.40 -22.02 -24.20
C PHE A 233 17.13 -23.11 -23.43
N VAL A 234 16.87 -24.38 -23.78
CA VAL A 234 17.67 -25.55 -23.39
C VAL A 234 18.61 -25.93 -24.53
N GLY A 235 19.85 -26.31 -24.19
CA GLY A 235 20.85 -26.77 -25.16
C GLY A 235 21.80 -25.66 -25.61
N SER A 236 22.19 -25.66 -26.89
CA SER A 236 22.99 -24.58 -27.49
C SER A 236 22.07 -23.53 -28.12
N GLU A 237 22.52 -22.28 -28.23
CA GLU A 237 21.71 -21.18 -28.80
C GLU A 237 21.32 -21.44 -30.27
N HIS A 238 22.07 -22.29 -30.97
CA HIS A 238 21.89 -22.58 -32.40
C HIS A 238 20.95 -23.78 -32.67
N ASP A 239 20.83 -24.72 -31.72
CA ASP A 239 19.93 -25.89 -31.76
C ASP A 239 18.89 -25.86 -30.61
N ALA A 240 18.54 -24.65 -30.18
CA ALA A 240 17.78 -24.36 -28.97
C ALA A 240 16.35 -24.92 -28.96
N ALA A 241 16.01 -25.65 -27.89
CA ALA A 241 14.61 -25.89 -27.51
C ALA A 241 14.14 -24.72 -26.62
N TRP A 242 13.20 -23.91 -27.11
CA TRP A 242 12.70 -22.75 -26.37
C TRP A 242 11.91 -23.17 -25.13
N VAL A 243 12.11 -22.45 -24.03
CA VAL A 243 11.40 -22.73 -22.78
C VAL A 243 10.20 -21.81 -22.68
N LEU A 244 9.00 -22.39 -22.63
CA LEU A 244 7.76 -21.70 -22.29
C LEU A 244 7.60 -21.68 -20.76
N GLY A 245 7.33 -20.51 -20.19
CA GLY A 245 6.99 -20.35 -18.77
C GLY A 245 8.18 -20.25 -17.82
N ALA A 246 9.40 -19.99 -18.31
CA ALA A 246 10.55 -19.74 -17.46
C ALA A 246 10.47 -18.33 -16.86
N GLN A 247 10.65 -18.21 -15.54
CA GLN A 247 10.61 -16.93 -14.85
C GLN A 247 11.99 -16.29 -14.86
N VAL A 248 12.10 -15.15 -15.52
CA VAL A 248 13.29 -14.30 -15.54
C VAL A 248 13.09 -13.18 -14.52
N VAL A 249 13.98 -13.07 -13.55
CA VAL A 249 13.84 -12.15 -12.41
C VAL A 249 14.95 -11.11 -12.44
N ALA A 250 14.59 -9.86 -12.12
CA ALA A 250 15.51 -8.74 -11.94
C ALA A 250 15.54 -8.29 -10.48
N THR A 251 16.73 -8.34 -9.90
CA THR A 251 17.04 -7.97 -8.51
C THR A 251 17.99 -6.78 -8.51
N GLU A 252 17.68 -5.72 -7.78
CA GLU A 252 18.52 -4.51 -7.73
C GLU A 252 19.84 -4.77 -7.00
N ALA A 253 20.96 -4.29 -7.54
CA ALA A 253 22.29 -4.56 -7.01
C ALA A 253 22.56 -3.91 -5.65
N ASP A 254 22.19 -2.64 -5.50
CA ASP A 254 22.53 -1.85 -4.33
C ASP A 254 21.80 -2.33 -3.08
N THR A 255 20.54 -2.75 -3.24
CA THR A 255 19.69 -3.11 -2.11
C THR A 255 19.45 -4.62 -1.99
N GLY A 256 19.65 -5.37 -3.07
CA GLY A 256 19.26 -6.77 -3.19
C GLY A 256 17.75 -6.98 -3.37
N LEU A 257 16.95 -5.91 -3.49
CA LEU A 257 15.51 -6.04 -3.53
C LEU A 257 15.02 -6.58 -4.89
N THR A 258 14.07 -7.51 -4.87
CA THR A 258 13.37 -8.03 -6.05
C THR A 258 12.56 -6.89 -6.67
N ARG A 259 12.72 -6.66 -7.98
CA ARG A 259 12.08 -5.51 -8.66
C ARG A 259 11.01 -5.94 -9.63
N ALA A 260 11.30 -6.87 -10.53
CA ALA A 260 10.31 -7.36 -11.47
C ALA A 260 10.72 -8.73 -12.00
N ALA A 261 9.73 -9.47 -12.49
CA ALA A 261 9.92 -10.73 -13.17
C ALA A 261 9.11 -10.79 -14.46
N ALA A 262 9.54 -11.67 -15.35
CA ALA A 262 8.94 -11.91 -16.64
C ALA A 262 8.84 -13.41 -16.90
N LEU A 263 7.75 -13.88 -17.51
CA LEU A 263 7.67 -15.26 -18.01
C LEU A 263 8.08 -15.30 -19.48
N SER A 264 8.80 -16.34 -19.87
CA SER A 264 9.11 -16.59 -21.28
C SER A 264 7.90 -17.12 -22.05
N GLY A 265 7.65 -16.58 -23.24
CA GLY A 265 6.61 -17.05 -24.16
C GLY A 265 6.98 -18.34 -24.90
N PRO A 266 6.10 -18.79 -25.83
CA PRO A 266 6.30 -20.06 -26.57
C PRO A 266 7.57 -20.12 -27.42
N ASP A 267 8.12 -18.97 -27.83
CA ASP A 267 9.37 -18.86 -28.57
C ASP A 267 10.57 -18.51 -27.66
N GLY A 268 10.39 -18.69 -26.35
CA GLY A 268 11.38 -18.42 -25.31
C GLY A 268 11.53 -16.95 -24.97
N ARG A 269 10.91 -16.02 -25.70
CA ARG A 269 11.11 -14.59 -25.49
C ARG A 269 10.55 -14.13 -24.15
N TYR A 270 11.31 -13.30 -23.44
CA TYR A 270 10.88 -12.62 -22.23
C TYR A 270 11.17 -11.12 -22.35
N ARG A 271 10.47 -10.29 -21.57
CA ARG A 271 10.66 -8.85 -21.55
C ARG A 271 10.19 -8.25 -20.22
N ILE A 272 11.12 -7.64 -19.48
CA ILE A 272 10.92 -6.83 -18.28
C ILE A 272 10.99 -5.36 -18.70
N VAL A 273 10.04 -4.50 -18.29
CA VAL A 273 9.97 -3.08 -18.68
C VAL A 273 9.79 -2.18 -17.46
N GLY A 274 10.12 -0.90 -17.60
CA GLY A 274 9.87 0.09 -16.54
C GLY A 274 10.79 -0.06 -15.33
N LEU A 275 11.94 -0.73 -15.49
CA LEU A 275 12.96 -0.78 -14.46
C LEU A 275 13.61 0.60 -14.30
N SER A 276 13.82 1.03 -13.07
CA SER A 276 14.60 2.25 -12.81
C SER A 276 16.03 2.07 -13.32
N PRO A 277 16.73 3.14 -13.75
CA PRO A 277 18.14 3.02 -14.08
C PRO A 277 18.95 2.54 -12.88
N GLY A 278 19.86 1.60 -13.10
CA GLY A 278 20.65 0.99 -12.03
C GLY A 278 21.23 -0.35 -12.46
N ASP A 279 21.99 -0.97 -11.56
CA ASP A 279 22.57 -2.29 -11.80
C ASP A 279 21.64 -3.39 -11.28
N TYR A 280 21.45 -4.44 -12.08
CA TYR A 280 20.56 -5.55 -11.77
C TYR A 280 21.24 -6.90 -11.88
N ARG A 281 20.97 -7.80 -10.94
CA ARG A 281 21.24 -9.23 -11.08
C ARG A 281 20.05 -9.88 -11.77
N LEU A 282 20.36 -10.75 -12.72
CA LEU A 282 19.37 -11.53 -13.45
C LEU A 282 19.57 -13.02 -13.21
N PHE A 283 18.48 -13.70 -12.97
CA PHE A 283 18.42 -15.15 -12.95
C PHE A 283 17.15 -15.66 -13.61
N VAL A 284 17.17 -16.93 -13.99
CA VAL A 284 16.02 -17.63 -14.54
C VAL A 284 15.72 -18.83 -13.67
N GLU A 285 14.46 -19.02 -13.30
CA GLU A 285 14.00 -20.16 -12.50
C GLU A 285 12.75 -20.83 -13.10
N PRO A 286 12.53 -22.11 -12.81
CA PRO A 286 11.24 -22.75 -13.05
C PRO A 286 10.20 -22.30 -12.01
N LEU A 287 8.93 -22.23 -12.43
CA LEU A 287 7.80 -22.08 -11.50
C LEU A 287 7.36 -23.46 -10.97
N ASP A 288 8.16 -24.06 -10.10
CA ASP A 288 7.93 -25.38 -9.48
C ASP A 288 7.78 -25.33 -7.94
N GLY A 289 7.40 -24.16 -7.43
CA GLY A 289 7.25 -23.83 -6.02
C GLY A 289 8.11 -22.61 -5.65
N PRO A 290 7.64 -21.68 -4.81
CA PRO A 290 6.36 -21.66 -4.11
C PRO A 290 5.16 -21.34 -5.01
N VAL A 291 5.37 -20.59 -6.07
CA VAL A 291 4.37 -20.35 -7.12
C VAL A 291 4.55 -21.39 -8.22
N PHE A 292 3.46 -22.02 -8.65
CA PHE A 292 3.49 -23.00 -9.73
C PHE A 292 3.02 -22.39 -11.04
N LEU A 293 3.50 -22.95 -12.15
CA LEU A 293 3.16 -22.44 -13.49
C LEU A 293 1.64 -22.38 -13.75
N GLN A 294 0.91 -23.38 -13.24
CA GLN A 294 -0.55 -23.47 -13.30
C GLN A 294 -1.27 -22.38 -12.50
N ASP A 295 -0.61 -21.80 -11.49
CA ASP A 295 -1.19 -20.73 -10.67
C ASP A 295 -1.14 -19.39 -11.41
N VAL A 296 -0.24 -19.25 -12.38
CA VAL A 296 0.04 -17.97 -13.03
C VAL A 296 -0.92 -17.67 -14.19
N SER A 297 -1.06 -18.61 -15.12
CA SER A 297 -2.04 -18.53 -16.22
C SER A 297 -2.15 -19.86 -16.97
N ASP A 298 -3.35 -20.20 -17.44
CA ASP A 298 -3.57 -21.32 -18.37
C ASP A 298 -2.81 -21.19 -19.68
N ALA A 299 -2.39 -19.97 -20.06
CA ALA A 299 -1.52 -19.74 -21.21
C ALA A 299 -0.20 -20.53 -21.13
N PHE A 300 0.18 -20.96 -19.92
CA PHE A 300 1.38 -21.74 -19.65
C PHE A 300 1.09 -23.21 -19.29
N ALA A 301 -0.11 -23.73 -19.52
CA ALA A 301 -0.51 -25.11 -19.19
C ALA A 301 0.31 -26.24 -19.87
N GLY A 302 1.25 -25.88 -20.77
CA GLY A 302 2.24 -26.79 -21.36
C GLY A 302 3.68 -26.28 -21.26
N GLY A 303 3.96 -25.31 -20.38
CA GLY A 303 5.32 -24.83 -20.15
C GLY A 303 6.16 -25.85 -19.38
N SER A 304 7.47 -25.64 -19.38
CA SER A 304 8.43 -26.56 -18.77
C SER A 304 8.92 -25.99 -17.45
N THR A 305 8.98 -26.84 -16.43
CA THR A 305 9.65 -26.57 -15.15
C THR A 305 10.90 -27.43 -14.96
N SER A 306 11.29 -28.21 -15.98
CA SER A 306 12.35 -29.24 -15.90
C SER A 306 13.74 -28.68 -16.19
N PHE A 307 14.11 -27.56 -15.59
CA PHE A 307 15.43 -26.93 -15.70
C PHE A 307 15.86 -26.34 -14.34
N TYR A 308 17.15 -26.11 -14.13
CA TYR A 308 17.65 -25.54 -12.86
C TYR A 308 17.69 -24.01 -12.87
N THR A 309 17.68 -23.38 -11.70
CA THR A 309 17.86 -21.93 -11.59
C THR A 309 19.24 -21.52 -12.10
N VAL A 310 19.28 -20.65 -13.11
CA VAL A 310 20.53 -20.17 -13.72
C VAL A 310 20.74 -18.71 -13.39
N PHE A 311 21.85 -18.41 -12.72
CA PHE A 311 22.34 -17.04 -12.57
C PHE A 311 23.21 -16.68 -13.76
N ARG A 312 23.18 -15.42 -14.19
CA ARG A 312 24.25 -14.92 -15.07
C ARG A 312 25.55 -14.86 -14.30
N ALA A 313 26.49 -15.72 -14.68
CA ALA A 313 27.83 -15.73 -14.16
C ALA A 313 28.88 -15.71 -15.28
N SER A 314 30.11 -15.30 -14.96
CA SER A 314 31.28 -15.51 -15.82
C SER A 314 31.52 -17.01 -16.04
N LEU A 315 32.35 -17.33 -17.04
CA LEU A 315 32.87 -18.70 -17.23
C LEU A 315 33.62 -19.21 -15.98
N HIS A 316 33.97 -18.33 -15.03
CA HIS A 316 34.60 -18.63 -13.74
C HIS A 316 33.65 -18.53 -12.53
N GLY A 317 32.34 -18.40 -12.74
CA GLY A 317 31.32 -18.45 -11.68
C GLY A 317 31.03 -17.13 -10.96
N GLU A 318 31.58 -16.00 -11.40
CA GLU A 318 31.27 -14.67 -10.82
C GLU A 318 29.93 -14.14 -11.34
N ILE A 319 28.98 -13.85 -10.44
CA ILE A 319 27.68 -13.29 -10.80
C ILE A 319 27.86 -11.85 -11.31
N PHE A 320 27.40 -11.55 -12.53
CA PHE A 320 27.49 -10.21 -13.10
C PHE A 320 26.31 -9.33 -12.74
N TRP A 321 26.60 -8.06 -12.47
CA TRP A 321 25.61 -7.00 -12.41
C TRP A 321 25.43 -6.38 -13.80
N HIS A 322 24.18 -6.17 -14.19
CA HIS A 322 23.81 -5.65 -15.50
C HIS A 322 23.33 -4.20 -15.36
N PRO A 323 24.05 -3.22 -15.92
CA PRO A 323 23.56 -1.85 -15.94
C PRO A 323 22.32 -1.79 -16.83
N VAL A 324 21.26 -1.22 -16.30
CA VAL A 324 20.04 -0.92 -17.05
C VAL A 324 20.02 0.58 -17.28
N SER A 325 20.21 0.98 -18.53
CA SER A 325 19.93 2.34 -18.99
C SER A 325 18.74 2.36 -19.97
N THR A 326 18.23 3.55 -20.29
CA THR A 326 17.09 3.69 -21.20
C THR A 326 17.42 3.14 -22.59
N GLY A 327 16.75 2.06 -23.01
CA GLY A 327 16.84 1.51 -24.37
C GLY A 327 17.86 0.38 -24.57
N GLU A 328 18.52 -0.10 -23.52
CA GLU A 328 19.38 -1.30 -23.62
C GLU A 328 18.55 -2.59 -23.70
N THR A 329 19.10 -3.62 -24.35
CA THR A 329 18.44 -4.90 -24.60
C THR A 329 19.41 -6.02 -24.24
N PHE A 330 19.05 -6.95 -23.34
CA PHE A 330 19.96 -7.97 -22.81
C PHE A 330 19.63 -9.41 -23.24
N GLY A 331 20.65 -10.15 -23.70
CA GLY A 331 20.57 -11.41 -24.47
C GLY A 331 20.17 -12.71 -23.75
N ASN A 332 20.13 -13.79 -24.55
CA ASN A 332 19.43 -15.05 -24.31
C ASN A 332 20.01 -15.94 -23.20
N PHE A 333 19.19 -16.49 -22.31
CA PHE A 333 19.55 -17.45 -21.28
C PHE A 333 19.54 -18.89 -21.80
N GLY A 334 20.68 -19.58 -21.67
CA GLY A 334 20.73 -21.03 -21.77
C GLY A 334 20.50 -21.65 -20.39
N VAL A 335 19.54 -22.57 -20.29
CA VAL A 335 19.28 -23.37 -19.10
C VAL A 335 19.60 -24.84 -19.40
N GLY A 336 20.15 -25.57 -18.44
CA GLY A 336 20.40 -27.00 -18.62
C GLY A 336 19.25 -27.86 -18.08
N PRO A 337 19.11 -29.10 -18.57
CA PRO A 337 18.09 -30.02 -18.09
C PRO A 337 18.31 -30.32 -16.60
N GLN A 338 17.22 -30.41 -15.84
CA GLN A 338 17.29 -30.72 -14.40
C GLN A 338 17.40 -32.24 -14.19
N PRO A 339 18.52 -32.79 -13.68
CA PRO A 339 18.44 -34.01 -12.90
C PRO A 339 17.80 -33.63 -11.56
N GLN A 340 16.67 -34.25 -11.20
CA GLN A 340 15.89 -33.97 -9.97
C GLN A 340 16.72 -34.09 -8.68
N ALA A 341 17.53 -33.09 -8.35
CA ALA A 341 18.42 -33.13 -7.19
C ALA A 341 18.04 -32.13 -6.09
N MET A 342 17.43 -30.98 -6.42
CA MET A 342 17.00 -29.96 -5.43
C MET A 342 15.81 -29.13 -5.96
N ASN A 343 14.81 -28.89 -5.11
CA ASN A 343 13.71 -27.94 -5.31
C ASN A 343 13.32 -27.34 -3.95
N ALA A 344 13.27 -26.01 -3.84
CA ALA A 344 12.74 -25.30 -2.69
C ALA A 344 11.31 -24.83 -2.97
N GLN A 345 10.34 -25.31 -2.18
CA GLN A 345 8.92 -25.13 -2.45
C GLN A 345 8.23 -24.21 -1.45
N GLN A 346 8.76 -24.10 -0.24
CA GLN A 346 8.14 -23.33 0.84
C GLN A 346 9.21 -22.67 1.71
N ILE A 347 8.80 -21.59 2.35
CA ILE A 347 9.62 -20.88 3.33
C ILE A 347 8.78 -20.60 4.58
N SER A 348 9.38 -20.72 5.76
CA SER A 348 8.75 -20.35 7.03
C SER A 348 9.75 -19.69 7.98
N VAL A 349 9.22 -19.05 9.02
CA VAL A 349 10.01 -18.32 10.02
C VAL A 349 9.61 -18.73 11.45
N ASP A 350 10.57 -18.84 12.36
CA ASP A 350 10.40 -19.03 13.82
C ASP A 350 9.45 -20.16 14.24
N GLY A 351 9.44 -21.28 13.49
CA GLY A 351 8.62 -22.45 13.83
C GLY A 351 7.13 -22.29 13.53
N GLU A 352 6.71 -21.20 12.87
CA GLU A 352 5.45 -21.16 12.14
C GLU A 352 5.39 -22.40 11.23
N GLY A 353 4.24 -23.08 11.22
CA GLY A 353 4.00 -24.23 10.33
C GLY A 353 4.26 -23.86 8.86
N PRO A 354 4.35 -24.84 7.95
CA PRO A 354 4.60 -24.56 6.54
C PRO A 354 3.64 -23.48 6.04
N VAL A 355 4.20 -22.32 5.72
CA VAL A 355 3.48 -21.22 5.10
C VAL A 355 3.37 -21.60 3.62
N GLY A 356 2.20 -21.35 3.00
CA GLY A 356 2.02 -21.57 1.56
C GLY A 356 2.95 -20.69 0.71
N PRO A 357 2.57 -20.29 -0.51
CA PRO A 357 3.46 -19.52 -1.39
C PRO A 357 3.76 -18.08 -0.93
N LEU A 358 3.36 -17.72 0.29
CA LEU A 358 3.44 -16.39 0.84
C LEU A 358 4.88 -16.05 1.24
N PRO A 359 5.29 -14.78 1.06
CA PRO A 359 6.56 -14.33 1.58
C PRO A 359 6.54 -14.38 3.11
N ILE A 360 7.66 -14.76 3.73
CA ILE A 360 7.85 -14.58 5.16
C ILE A 360 8.27 -13.15 5.45
N SER A 361 7.79 -12.58 6.54
CA SER A 361 8.09 -11.20 6.92
C SER A 361 9.00 -11.16 8.15
N ILE A 362 10.13 -10.46 8.05
CA ILE A 362 11.07 -10.28 9.16
C ILE A 362 11.32 -8.79 9.35
N LYS A 363 11.25 -8.33 10.60
CA LYS A 363 11.52 -6.95 10.96
C LYS A 363 13.02 -6.67 10.90
N ARG A 364 13.44 -5.52 10.37
CA ARG A 364 14.84 -5.13 10.41
C ARG A 364 15.34 -4.93 11.84
N GLY A 365 16.62 -5.21 12.07
CA GLY A 365 17.24 -5.17 13.39
C GLY A 365 16.91 -6.37 14.30
N THR A 366 16.26 -7.42 13.79
CA THR A 366 15.98 -8.64 14.56
C THR A 366 16.78 -9.85 14.06
N THR A 367 16.69 -10.95 14.79
CA THR A 367 17.21 -12.26 14.40
C THR A 367 16.03 -13.22 14.31
N ALA A 368 16.04 -14.12 13.33
CA ALA A 368 14.98 -15.11 13.13
C ALA A 368 15.54 -16.43 12.58
N GLU A 369 14.87 -17.55 12.87
CA GLU A 369 15.14 -18.83 12.19
C GLU A 369 14.31 -18.91 10.91
N ILE A 370 14.96 -18.99 9.76
CA ILE A 370 14.31 -19.28 8.47
C ILE A 370 14.38 -20.77 8.19
N ARG A 371 13.28 -21.35 7.74
CA ARG A 371 13.21 -22.73 7.23
C ARG A 371 12.86 -22.70 5.76
N VAL A 372 13.61 -23.45 4.96
CA VAL A 372 13.31 -23.67 3.54
C VAL A 372 12.97 -25.15 3.37
N LEU A 373 11.76 -25.42 2.89
CA LEU A 373 11.24 -26.78 2.72
C LEU A 373 11.13 -27.13 1.23
N GLY A 374 11.33 -28.40 0.91
CA GLY A 374 11.29 -28.92 -0.44
C GLY A 374 11.99 -30.27 -0.55
N THR A 375 12.34 -30.65 -1.78
CA THR A 375 12.98 -31.94 -2.06
C THR A 375 14.47 -31.77 -2.32
N GLY A 376 15.26 -32.76 -1.90
CA GLY A 376 16.70 -32.76 -2.14
C GLY A 376 17.51 -31.76 -1.31
N LEU A 377 16.89 -31.02 -0.39
CA LEU A 377 17.56 -30.05 0.48
C LEU A 377 18.23 -30.73 1.69
N SER A 378 19.45 -30.31 2.04
CA SER A 378 20.21 -30.86 3.20
C SER A 378 21.05 -29.81 3.91
N GLY A 379 21.41 -30.07 5.17
CA GLY A 379 22.13 -29.13 6.04
C GLY A 379 23.56 -28.76 5.64
N ASN A 380 24.15 -29.40 4.62
CA ASN A 380 25.42 -28.98 4.02
C ASN A 380 25.27 -27.84 3.00
N MET A 381 24.03 -27.45 2.67
CA MET A 381 23.74 -26.37 1.73
C MET A 381 23.85 -24.99 2.38
N THR A 382 24.06 -23.98 1.54
CA THR A 382 24.19 -22.59 1.96
C THR A 382 22.90 -21.84 1.69
N PHE A 383 22.36 -21.20 2.73
CA PHE A 383 21.32 -20.19 2.62
C PHE A 383 21.96 -18.83 2.34
N SER A 384 21.41 -18.07 1.40
CA SER A 384 21.84 -16.69 1.15
C SER A 384 20.70 -15.81 0.62
N ALA A 385 20.90 -14.50 0.71
CA ALA A 385 20.07 -13.47 0.09
C ALA A 385 20.97 -12.56 -0.77
N PRO A 386 20.43 -11.83 -1.76
CA PRO A 386 21.18 -10.91 -2.63
C PRO A 386 21.66 -9.62 -1.93
N THR A 387 21.83 -9.62 -0.61
CA THR A 387 22.23 -8.44 0.18
C THR A 387 23.08 -8.86 1.37
N THR A 388 24.00 -7.99 1.80
CA THR A 388 24.77 -8.18 3.04
C THR A 388 23.96 -7.85 4.29
N ALA A 389 22.82 -7.19 4.14
CA ALA A 389 21.95 -6.83 5.26
C ALA A 389 21.28 -8.06 5.91
N VAL A 390 21.28 -9.21 5.25
CA VAL A 390 20.83 -10.50 5.78
C VAL A 390 22.05 -11.38 6.03
N THR A 391 22.45 -11.50 7.29
CA THR A 391 23.66 -12.24 7.68
C THR A 391 23.30 -13.58 8.32
N PRO A 392 23.66 -14.73 7.72
CA PRO A 392 23.41 -16.04 8.31
C PRO A 392 24.27 -16.29 9.56
N ILE A 393 23.66 -16.63 10.70
CA ILE A 393 24.34 -16.95 11.96
C ILE A 393 24.37 -18.47 12.19
N GLY A 394 25.49 -18.99 12.69
CA GLY A 394 25.61 -20.39 13.10
C GLY A 394 25.81 -21.37 11.94
N ALA A 395 25.33 -22.61 12.11
CA ALA A 395 25.36 -23.65 11.08
C ALA A 395 23.99 -23.82 10.43
N THR A 396 23.96 -24.28 9.18
CA THR A 396 22.72 -24.73 8.54
C THR A 396 22.39 -26.12 9.07
N THR A 397 21.13 -26.36 9.43
CA THR A 397 20.70 -27.64 10.00
C THR A 397 19.65 -28.29 9.12
N SER A 398 19.72 -29.61 8.93
CA SER A 398 18.65 -30.35 8.24
C SER A 398 17.40 -30.36 9.10
N VAL A 399 16.24 -30.14 8.48
CA VAL A 399 14.92 -30.35 9.08
C VAL A 399 14.12 -31.35 8.23
N SER A 400 12.96 -31.78 8.71
CA SER A 400 12.08 -32.64 7.92
C SER A 400 11.74 -31.96 6.59
N GLN A 401 12.11 -32.59 5.47
CA GLN A 401 11.90 -32.07 4.12
C GLN A 401 12.51 -30.66 3.89
N GLY A 402 13.67 -30.36 4.46
CA GLY A 402 14.26 -29.03 4.26
C GLY A 402 15.55 -28.75 5.03
N LEU A 403 15.87 -27.46 5.12
CA LEU A 403 16.93 -26.91 5.97
C LEU A 403 16.40 -25.76 6.83
N SER A 404 17.07 -25.48 7.93
CA SER A 404 16.88 -24.27 8.73
C SER A 404 18.18 -23.51 8.92
N ARG A 405 18.05 -22.18 9.02
CA ARG A 405 19.16 -21.26 9.22
C ARG A 405 18.70 -20.04 10.01
N THR A 406 19.43 -19.71 11.07
CA THR A 406 19.26 -18.43 11.75
C THR A 406 19.90 -17.31 10.93
N VAL A 407 19.20 -16.20 10.78
CA VAL A 407 19.70 -14.98 10.13
C VAL A 407 19.52 -13.78 11.03
N GLN A 408 20.45 -12.84 10.96
CA GLN A 408 20.32 -11.50 11.53
C GLN A 408 20.04 -10.51 10.41
N ILE A 409 19.03 -9.67 10.61
CA ILE A 409 18.68 -8.58 9.70
C ILE A 409 19.29 -7.29 10.26
N ALA A 410 20.09 -6.61 9.45
CA ALA A 410 20.71 -5.34 9.84
C ALA A 410 19.63 -4.29 10.19
N PRO A 411 19.84 -3.40 11.18
CA PRO A 411 18.87 -2.35 11.54
C PRO A 411 18.55 -1.38 10.40
N ASP A 412 19.48 -1.19 9.48
CA ASP A 412 19.38 -0.33 8.30
C ASP A 412 19.07 -1.12 7.02
N ALA A 413 18.72 -2.40 7.13
CA ALA A 413 18.37 -3.24 5.99
C ALA A 413 17.31 -2.55 5.09
N PRO A 414 17.47 -2.57 3.76
CA PRO A 414 16.47 -2.08 2.84
C PRO A 414 15.13 -2.79 3.07
N VAL A 415 14.07 -2.01 3.24
CA VAL A 415 12.70 -2.53 3.44
C VAL A 415 12.10 -2.90 2.09
N GLY A 416 11.64 -4.15 1.95
CA GLY A 416 11.05 -4.70 0.75
C GLY A 416 11.33 -6.19 0.56
N ALA A 417 10.90 -6.71 -0.58
CA ALA A 417 11.06 -8.11 -0.96
C ALA A 417 12.49 -8.42 -1.40
N LEU A 418 13.01 -9.53 -0.92
CA LEU A 418 14.28 -10.14 -1.29
C LEU A 418 14.01 -11.56 -1.80
N ASP A 419 14.83 -11.98 -2.76
CA ASP A 419 14.91 -13.38 -3.15
C ASP A 419 15.70 -14.16 -2.09
N VAL A 420 15.33 -15.42 -1.87
CA VAL A 420 16.10 -16.36 -1.05
C VAL A 420 16.74 -17.40 -1.94
N TYR A 421 18.03 -17.68 -1.73
CA TYR A 421 18.75 -18.70 -2.48
C TYR A 421 19.22 -19.82 -1.55
N VAL A 422 19.08 -21.05 -2.05
CA VAL A 422 19.73 -22.23 -1.47
C VAL A 422 20.70 -22.79 -2.49
N SER A 423 21.97 -22.92 -2.11
CA SER A 423 23.02 -23.43 -2.98
C SER A 423 23.66 -24.67 -2.41
N SER A 424 23.95 -25.64 -3.27
CA SER A 424 24.78 -26.80 -2.92
C SER A 424 26.20 -26.34 -2.56
N PRO A 425 26.99 -27.18 -1.87
CA PRO A 425 28.45 -27.04 -1.89
C PRO A 425 28.98 -26.98 -3.33
N LEU A 426 30.15 -26.36 -3.51
CA LEU A 426 30.88 -26.41 -4.77
C LEU A 426 31.35 -27.84 -5.04
N ASP A 427 31.05 -28.36 -6.23
CA ASP A 427 31.62 -29.60 -6.76
C ASP A 427 32.44 -29.28 -8.01
N GLY A 428 33.76 -29.17 -7.85
CA GLY A 428 34.63 -28.56 -8.85
C GLY A 428 34.26 -27.09 -9.09
N GLU A 429 33.92 -26.74 -10.34
CA GLU A 429 33.45 -25.39 -10.72
C GLU A 429 31.91 -25.24 -10.68
N PHE A 430 31.18 -26.32 -10.39
CA PHE A 430 29.72 -26.31 -10.49
C PHE A 430 29.06 -26.12 -9.12
N ARG A 431 28.02 -25.28 -9.09
CA ARG A 431 27.16 -25.08 -7.92
C ARG A 431 25.71 -25.04 -8.36
N MET A 432 24.92 -25.97 -7.86
CA MET A 432 23.47 -25.94 -8.07
C MET A 432 22.86 -24.93 -7.11
N SER A 433 21.90 -24.15 -7.59
CA SER A 433 21.14 -23.22 -6.76
C SER A 433 19.66 -23.31 -7.10
N VAL A 434 18.83 -23.01 -6.10
CA VAL A 434 17.39 -22.78 -6.26
C VAL A 434 17.07 -21.43 -5.67
N ALA A 435 16.10 -20.73 -6.25
CA ALA A 435 15.63 -19.44 -5.79
C ALA A 435 14.19 -19.55 -5.29
N LEU A 436 13.83 -18.66 -4.37
CA LEU A 436 12.48 -18.40 -3.91
C LEU A 436 12.25 -16.91 -4.11
N THR A 437 11.65 -16.54 -5.24
CA THR A 437 11.58 -15.15 -5.69
C THR A 437 10.63 -14.30 -4.86
N GLY A 438 11.16 -13.20 -4.32
CA GLY A 438 10.43 -12.30 -3.44
C GLY A 438 9.89 -12.98 -2.17
N ALA A 439 10.49 -14.08 -1.72
CA ALA A 439 9.96 -14.90 -0.64
C ALA A 439 10.35 -14.43 0.77
N LEU A 440 11.32 -13.53 0.89
CA LEU A 440 11.70 -12.89 2.15
C LEU A 440 11.40 -11.40 2.10
N GLN A 441 10.54 -10.95 3.00
CA GLN A 441 10.11 -9.58 3.06
C GLN A 441 10.68 -8.90 4.30
N ILE A 442 11.56 -7.91 4.09
CA ILE A 442 12.10 -7.10 5.18
C ILE A 442 11.16 -5.93 5.47
N THR A 443 10.69 -5.85 6.71
CA THR A 443 9.78 -4.81 7.17
C THR A 443 10.48 -3.84 8.14
N VAL A 444 9.89 -2.66 8.32
CA VAL A 444 10.25 -1.77 9.44
C VAL A 444 9.96 -2.45 10.78
N ASN A 445 10.56 -1.99 11.87
CA ASN A 445 10.29 -2.41 13.24
C ASN A 445 9.75 -1.23 14.07
N PRO A 446 8.50 -0.79 13.82
CA PRO A 446 7.99 0.44 14.38
C PRO A 446 7.90 0.33 15.90
N SER A 447 8.51 1.29 16.58
CA SER A 447 8.46 1.43 18.04
C SER A 447 8.00 2.84 18.39
N VAL A 448 6.87 2.94 19.08
CA VAL A 448 6.39 4.21 19.62
C VAL A 448 7.07 4.41 20.97
N PHE A 449 7.68 5.58 21.17
CA PHE A 449 8.35 5.87 22.44
C PHE A 449 7.33 5.97 23.59
N PRO A 450 7.72 5.64 24.83
CA PRO A 450 6.89 5.96 26.00
C PRO A 450 6.52 7.44 25.98
N ASN A 451 5.22 7.75 26.13
CA ASN A 451 4.68 9.11 26.02
C ASN A 451 5.01 9.81 24.68
N GLY A 452 5.28 9.04 23.62
CA GLY A 452 5.62 9.56 22.28
C GLY A 452 4.40 10.02 21.48
N ILE A 453 3.18 9.80 21.97
CA ILE A 453 1.95 10.33 21.37
C ILE A 453 1.60 11.63 22.07
N VAL A 454 1.58 12.73 21.32
CA VAL A 454 1.31 14.07 21.83
C VAL A 454 0.29 14.78 20.95
N GLU A 455 -0.35 15.80 21.51
CA GLU A 455 -1.26 16.68 20.78
C GLU A 455 -0.51 17.54 19.73
N GLY A 456 -1.08 17.69 18.53
CA GLY A 456 -0.42 18.41 17.42
C GLY A 456 -0.23 19.91 17.65
N ALA A 457 -0.97 20.53 18.56
CA ALA A 457 -0.91 21.96 18.84
C ALA A 457 0.08 22.36 19.96
N ALA A 458 0.68 21.40 20.68
CA ALA A 458 1.49 21.69 21.86
C ALA A 458 2.65 20.69 22.06
N TYR A 459 3.67 20.74 21.19
CA TYR A 459 4.92 20.02 21.46
C TYR A 459 5.77 20.78 22.49
N ASN A 460 5.50 20.58 23.76
CA ASN A 460 6.26 21.18 24.88
C ASN A 460 7.52 20.37 25.26
N GLY A 461 7.86 19.30 24.52
CA GLY A 461 9.09 18.53 24.72
C GLY A 461 9.17 17.79 26.07
N VAL A 462 8.10 17.77 26.86
CA VAL A 462 8.00 17.07 28.15
C VAL A 462 6.94 15.98 28.02
N PRO A 463 7.36 14.72 27.78
CA PRO A 463 6.44 13.61 27.67
C PRO A 463 5.72 13.34 29.01
N GLY A 464 4.39 13.20 28.99
CA GLY A 464 3.62 12.64 30.12
C GLY A 464 2.97 13.62 31.10
N THR A 465 2.94 14.91 30.80
CA THR A 465 2.18 15.88 31.62
C THR A 465 1.21 16.69 30.75
N LEU A 466 -0.10 16.37 30.84
CA LEU A 466 -1.27 17.13 30.35
C LEU A 466 -1.87 16.81 28.97
N ASP A 467 -1.46 15.76 28.26
CA ASP A 467 -2.10 15.44 26.98
C ASP A 467 -3.52 14.89 27.20
N HIS A 468 -4.50 15.66 26.76
CA HIS A 468 -5.89 15.22 26.70
C HIS A 468 -6.19 14.97 25.23
N PHE A 469 -6.68 13.80 24.87
CA PHE A 469 -7.02 13.52 23.48
C PHE A 469 -8.53 13.65 23.30
N SER A 470 -8.97 14.04 22.11
CA SER A 470 -10.37 13.96 21.73
C SER A 470 -10.50 13.50 20.28
N ALA A 471 -11.63 12.89 19.94
CA ALA A 471 -11.93 12.53 18.56
C ALA A 471 -11.85 13.77 17.65
N GLY A 472 -11.30 13.60 16.46
CA GLY A 472 -11.06 14.69 15.51
C GLY A 472 -9.79 15.50 15.75
N SER A 473 -9.11 15.35 16.89
CA SER A 473 -7.84 16.03 17.17
C SER A 473 -6.70 15.54 16.28
N ILE A 474 -5.76 16.43 16.01
CA ILE A 474 -4.50 16.12 15.32
C ILE A 474 -3.49 15.69 16.39
N ILE A 475 -2.79 14.59 16.15
CA ILE A 475 -1.74 14.05 17.03
C ILE A 475 -0.43 13.91 16.27
N SER A 476 0.68 13.98 17.01
CA SER A 476 2.00 13.56 16.55
C SER A 476 2.41 12.30 17.32
N ILE A 477 2.98 11.33 16.62
CA ILE A 477 3.46 10.06 17.15
C ILE A 477 4.97 10.00 16.88
N PHE A 478 5.76 10.01 17.94
CA PHE A 478 7.21 9.93 17.91
C PHE A 478 7.69 8.52 18.27
N GLY A 479 8.75 8.10 17.59
CA GLY A 479 9.25 6.75 17.72
C GLY A 479 10.51 6.51 16.91
N ALA A 480 10.89 5.24 16.81
CA ALA A 480 11.94 4.80 15.91
C ALA A 480 11.37 3.81 14.90
N ASP A 481 11.91 3.90 13.68
CA ASP A 481 11.58 3.02 12.57
C ASP A 481 10.07 2.99 12.24
N LEU A 482 9.41 4.14 12.35
CA LEU A 482 7.96 4.25 12.22
C LEU A 482 7.45 4.13 10.78
N ALA A 483 8.27 4.47 9.78
CA ALA A 483 7.91 4.42 8.37
C ALA A 483 9.13 4.13 7.49
N LYS A 484 8.91 3.62 6.28
CA LYS A 484 9.98 3.28 5.32
C LYS A 484 10.68 4.53 4.78
N THR A 485 9.90 5.55 4.44
CA THR A 485 10.37 6.82 3.89
C THR A 485 9.61 7.99 4.51
N THR A 486 10.17 9.19 4.39
CA THR A 486 9.43 10.41 4.68
C THR A 486 8.44 10.69 3.55
N ALA A 487 7.17 10.88 3.90
CA ALA A 487 6.08 11.16 2.99
C ALA A 487 5.13 12.19 3.60
N VAL A 488 4.58 13.05 2.74
CA VAL A 488 3.60 14.08 3.08
C VAL A 488 2.35 13.83 2.25
N ALA A 489 1.17 13.95 2.84
CA ALA A 489 -0.08 13.86 2.10
C ALA A 489 -0.14 14.94 1.01
N ALA A 490 -0.34 14.53 -0.24
CA ALA A 490 -0.32 15.42 -1.39
C ALA A 490 -1.72 15.96 -1.79
N ALA A 491 -2.79 15.36 -1.25
CA ALA A 491 -4.17 15.71 -1.59
C ALA A 491 -5.12 15.43 -0.43
N LEU A 492 -6.33 15.97 -0.54
CA LEU A 492 -7.46 15.69 0.33
C LEU A 492 -8.53 14.86 -0.41
N PRO A 493 -9.29 13.99 0.30
CA PRO A 493 -9.17 13.61 1.71
C PRO A 493 -7.81 13.00 2.07
N LEU A 494 -7.39 13.15 3.32
CA LEU A 494 -6.12 12.57 3.79
C LEU A 494 -6.13 11.05 3.65
N PRO A 495 -5.00 10.45 3.22
CA PRO A 495 -4.92 9.01 3.07
C PRO A 495 -4.80 8.32 4.44
N THR A 496 -5.31 7.10 4.53
CA THR A 496 -5.11 6.21 5.70
C THR A 496 -3.81 5.42 5.61
N GLN A 497 -3.09 5.54 4.49
CA GLN A 497 -1.73 5.06 4.31
C GLN A 497 -0.80 6.12 3.74
N LEU A 498 0.40 6.22 4.31
CA LEU A 498 1.40 7.19 3.89
C LEU A 498 2.79 6.67 4.25
N GLY A 499 3.76 6.74 3.34
CA GLY A 499 5.12 6.25 3.61
C GLY A 499 5.20 4.73 3.87
N GLY A 500 4.23 3.95 3.37
CA GLY A 500 4.15 2.49 3.55
C GLY A 500 3.55 2.04 4.88
N ILE A 501 2.99 2.97 5.67
CA ILE A 501 2.38 2.68 6.97
C ILE A 501 0.94 3.21 7.06
N GLY A 502 0.20 2.65 8.00
CA GLY A 502 -1.05 3.17 8.55
C GLY A 502 -0.92 3.35 10.06
N VAL A 503 -1.87 4.05 10.66
CA VAL A 503 -2.01 4.14 12.12
C VAL A 503 -3.37 3.61 12.51
N ARG A 504 -3.42 2.50 13.24
CA ARG A 504 -4.66 1.97 13.79
C ARG A 504 -4.98 2.65 15.11
N VAL A 505 -6.16 3.26 15.20
CA VAL A 505 -6.69 3.87 16.41
C VAL A 505 -8.00 3.18 16.74
N GLY A 506 -7.99 2.34 17.77
CA GLY A 506 -9.12 1.46 18.08
C GLY A 506 -9.45 0.55 16.90
N ASN A 507 -10.65 0.70 16.34
CA ASN A 507 -11.15 -0.10 15.22
C ASN A 507 -11.12 0.63 13.86
N ARG A 508 -10.37 1.73 13.74
CA ARG A 508 -10.26 2.54 12.51
C ARG A 508 -8.80 2.85 12.18
N LEU A 509 -8.51 3.03 10.89
CA LEU A 509 -7.26 3.65 10.46
C LEU A 509 -7.39 5.18 10.53
N ALA A 510 -6.38 5.83 11.09
CA ALA A 510 -6.30 7.27 11.18
C ALA A 510 -5.89 7.88 9.82
N PRO A 511 -6.53 8.98 9.40
CA PRO A 511 -6.03 9.79 8.29
C PRO A 511 -4.66 10.40 8.64
N LEU A 512 -3.73 10.40 7.69
CA LEU A 512 -2.33 10.77 7.88
C LEU A 512 -1.97 12.04 7.13
N TYR A 513 -1.32 12.99 7.81
CA TYR A 513 -0.74 14.20 7.20
C TYR A 513 0.70 13.97 6.75
N PHE A 514 1.45 13.23 7.58
CA PHE A 514 2.89 13.10 7.49
C PHE A 514 3.32 11.76 8.08
N ALA A 515 4.28 11.11 7.45
CA ALA A 515 4.94 9.91 7.98
C ALA A 515 6.43 10.00 7.70
N SER A 516 7.25 9.58 8.65
CA SER A 516 8.71 9.49 8.53
C SER A 516 9.23 8.43 9.49
N PRO A 517 10.50 7.99 9.37
CA PRO A 517 11.08 7.03 10.31
C PRO A 517 11.02 7.45 11.79
N GLY A 518 10.95 8.76 12.09
CA GLY A 518 10.96 9.28 13.46
C GLY A 518 9.65 9.91 13.96
N GLN A 519 8.71 10.22 13.05
CA GLN A 519 7.48 10.94 13.39
C GLN A 519 6.35 10.66 12.39
N ILE A 520 5.14 10.49 12.91
CA ILE A 520 3.88 10.45 12.14
C ILE A 520 2.95 11.55 12.67
N ASN A 521 2.29 12.29 11.78
CA ASN A 521 1.19 13.18 12.16
C ASN A 521 -0.11 12.64 11.61
N ALA A 522 -1.10 12.43 12.48
CA ALA A 522 -2.35 11.76 12.17
C ALA A 522 -3.55 12.50 12.78
N MET A 523 -4.73 12.23 12.26
CA MET A 523 -5.99 12.66 12.86
C MET A 523 -6.63 11.49 13.61
N ILE A 524 -7.07 11.71 14.85
CA ILE A 524 -7.92 10.74 15.55
C ILE A 524 -9.29 10.72 14.85
N PRO A 525 -9.79 9.58 14.35
CA PRO A 525 -11.10 9.52 13.70
C PRO A 525 -12.24 10.04 14.58
N PHE A 526 -13.19 10.78 13.98
CA PHE A 526 -14.33 11.38 14.68
C PHE A 526 -15.26 10.37 15.35
N GLU A 527 -15.27 9.13 14.86
CA GLU A 527 -16.20 8.08 15.28
C GLU A 527 -15.76 7.36 16.56
N LEU A 528 -14.60 7.69 17.12
CA LEU A 528 -14.03 7.03 18.29
C LEU A 528 -14.42 7.74 19.59
N SER A 529 -14.48 6.98 20.68
CA SER A 529 -14.71 7.50 22.03
C SER A 529 -14.11 6.55 23.07
N GLY A 530 -14.00 7.01 24.32
CA GLY A 530 -13.47 6.20 25.42
C GLY A 530 -11.95 5.96 25.30
N THR A 531 -11.47 4.84 25.83
CA THR A 531 -10.06 4.46 25.74
C THR A 531 -9.83 3.65 24.47
N VAL A 532 -8.86 4.06 23.67
CA VAL A 532 -8.49 3.41 22.40
C VAL A 532 -6.99 3.09 22.38
N GLY A 533 -6.62 1.98 21.74
CA GLY A 533 -5.22 1.67 21.45
C GLY A 533 -4.77 2.36 20.17
N VAL A 534 -3.56 2.92 20.18
CA VAL A 534 -2.87 3.45 19.00
C VAL A 534 -1.72 2.52 18.64
N GLU A 535 -1.72 2.03 17.41
CA GLU A 535 -0.69 1.17 16.86
C GLU A 535 -0.23 1.73 15.52
N VAL A 536 1.08 1.83 15.34
CA VAL A 536 1.64 2.04 14.00
C VAL A 536 1.68 0.68 13.33
N VAL A 537 1.00 0.56 12.20
CA VAL A 537 0.94 -0.67 11.39
C VAL A 537 1.63 -0.41 10.07
N ALA A 538 2.71 -1.11 9.82
CA ALA A 538 3.33 -1.20 8.51
C ALA A 538 2.81 -2.45 7.79
N GLY A 539 2.94 -2.48 6.46
CA GLY A 539 2.64 -3.66 5.66
C GLY A 539 3.25 -4.95 6.24
N GLU A 540 2.63 -6.08 5.90
CA GLU A 540 3.17 -7.42 6.14
C GLU A 540 3.36 -7.73 7.63
N ASN A 541 2.30 -7.46 8.41
CA ASN A 541 2.21 -7.70 9.86
C ASN A 541 3.15 -6.91 10.78
N SER A 542 3.98 -6.02 10.26
CA SER A 542 4.84 -5.25 11.14
C SER A 542 4.06 -4.18 11.89
N ARG A 543 4.04 -4.26 13.22
CA ARG A 543 3.31 -3.31 14.08
C ARG A 543 4.09 -2.97 15.34
N SER A 544 3.80 -1.77 15.87
CA SER A 544 4.25 -1.36 17.20
C SER A 544 3.43 -2.05 18.28
N SER A 545 3.92 -2.02 19.52
CA SER A 545 3.04 -2.28 20.66
C SER A 545 1.94 -1.22 20.73
N PRO A 546 0.71 -1.59 21.14
CA PRO A 546 -0.38 -0.63 21.31
C PRO A 546 -0.07 0.33 22.47
N VAL A 547 -0.27 1.62 22.22
CA VAL A 547 -0.26 2.66 23.26
C VAL A 547 -1.69 3.10 23.53
N SER A 548 -2.17 2.90 24.76
CA SER A 548 -3.52 3.29 25.14
C SER A 548 -3.61 4.79 25.39
N ILE A 549 -4.59 5.44 24.77
CA ILE A 549 -4.95 6.84 25.03
C ILE A 549 -6.42 6.93 25.45
N ALA A 550 -6.74 7.85 26.35
CA ALA A 550 -8.10 8.15 26.76
C ALA A 550 -8.64 9.35 25.98
N LEU A 551 -9.80 9.19 25.34
CA LEU A 551 -10.48 10.26 24.61
C LEU A 551 -11.49 10.95 25.52
N ALA A 552 -11.25 12.23 25.82
CA ALA A 552 -12.22 13.12 26.44
C ALA A 552 -13.25 13.60 25.41
N PRO A 553 -14.45 14.05 25.83
CA PRO A 553 -15.43 14.66 24.93
C PRO A 553 -14.90 15.88 24.19
N SER A 554 -13.97 16.60 24.81
CA SER A 554 -13.22 17.73 24.22
C SER A 554 -11.89 17.91 24.95
N ALA A 555 -10.85 18.23 24.18
CA ALA A 555 -9.51 18.55 24.65
C ALA A 555 -8.98 19.79 23.89
N PRO A 556 -9.47 20.99 24.22
CA PRO A 556 -9.18 22.17 23.43
C PRO A 556 -7.69 22.56 23.55
N ARG A 557 -7.06 22.87 22.40
CA ARG A 557 -5.68 23.39 22.32
C ARG A 557 -5.53 24.42 21.20
N ILE A 558 -4.86 25.54 21.48
CA ILE A 558 -4.56 26.58 20.50
C ILE A 558 -3.18 26.31 19.89
N PHE A 559 -3.10 26.33 18.56
CA PHE A 559 -1.81 26.24 17.87
C PHE A 559 -0.97 27.48 18.17
N SER A 560 0.35 27.30 18.28
CA SER A 560 1.30 28.39 18.51
C SER A 560 2.25 28.52 17.33
N ILE A 561 2.73 29.73 17.08
CA ILE A 561 3.66 30.02 15.98
C ILE A 561 4.99 29.28 16.15
N ASN A 562 5.46 29.16 17.40
CA ASN A 562 6.70 28.44 17.72
C ASN A 562 6.52 26.91 17.82
N GLN A 563 5.29 26.40 17.64
CA GLN A 563 4.92 24.98 17.73
C GLN A 563 5.10 24.34 19.12
N GLN A 564 5.38 25.13 20.16
CA GLN A 564 5.65 24.65 21.53
C GLN A 564 4.42 24.68 22.45
N GLY A 565 3.27 25.09 21.92
CA GLY A 565 2.05 25.34 22.69
C GLY A 565 2.11 26.59 23.57
N THR A 566 3.09 27.47 23.37
CA THR A 566 3.32 28.70 24.15
C THR A 566 3.69 29.87 23.23
N GLY A 567 3.83 31.07 23.79
CA GLY A 567 4.19 32.26 22.99
C GLY A 567 3.04 32.72 22.10
N GLN A 568 3.35 33.32 20.95
CA GLN A 568 2.33 33.86 20.04
C GLN A 568 1.45 32.74 19.47
N GLY A 569 0.14 32.88 19.60
CA GLY A 569 -0.84 31.95 19.05
C GLY A 569 -0.90 32.03 17.52
N ALA A 570 -1.34 30.94 16.89
CA ALA A 570 -1.78 30.93 15.50
C ALA A 570 -3.13 31.67 15.40
N ILE A 571 -3.05 32.99 15.50
CA ILE A 571 -4.19 33.89 15.57
C ILE A 571 -4.04 34.91 14.44
N LEU A 572 -5.03 34.98 13.58
CA LEU A 572 -5.06 35.95 12.48
C LEU A 572 -6.03 37.08 12.81
N ILE A 573 -5.77 38.26 12.26
CA ILE A 573 -6.82 39.26 12.07
C ILE A 573 -7.84 38.64 11.12
N ALA A 574 -9.12 38.58 11.53
CA ALA A 574 -10.14 37.83 10.81
C ALA A 574 -10.27 38.30 9.35
N ASN A 575 -10.50 37.34 8.45
CA ASN A 575 -10.59 37.54 6.99
C ASN A 575 -9.31 38.10 6.34
N THR A 576 -8.15 37.92 6.98
CA THR A 576 -6.84 38.29 6.42
C THR A 576 -5.82 37.17 6.62
N ASN A 577 -4.65 37.30 6.01
CA ASN A 577 -3.48 36.45 6.27
C ASN A 577 -2.50 37.08 7.29
N VAL A 578 -2.93 38.14 7.99
CA VAL A 578 -2.08 38.90 8.93
C VAL A 578 -2.14 38.27 10.31
N VAL A 579 -0.99 37.93 10.86
CA VAL A 579 -0.90 37.34 12.22
C VAL A 579 -1.03 38.45 13.26
N ALA A 580 -1.86 38.20 14.28
CA ALA A 580 -2.09 39.09 15.43
C ALA A 580 -0.90 39.05 16.41
N ALA A 581 0.26 39.53 15.96
CA ALA A 581 1.55 39.47 16.65
C ALA A 581 2.30 40.81 16.50
N PRO A 582 3.35 41.08 17.29
CA PRO A 582 4.10 42.33 17.18
C PRO A 582 4.64 42.52 15.76
N ARG A 583 4.68 43.76 15.27
CA ARG A 583 5.05 44.05 13.87
C ARG A 583 6.45 43.52 13.54
N GLY A 584 6.55 42.73 12.47
CA GLY A 584 7.81 42.13 12.02
C GLY A 584 8.35 40.98 12.90
N SER A 585 7.61 40.51 13.90
CA SER A 585 8.07 39.47 14.83
C SER A 585 8.15 38.05 14.24
N ILE A 586 7.48 37.80 13.11
CA ILE A 586 7.44 36.48 12.47
C ILE A 586 8.01 36.61 11.06
N ALA A 587 9.16 35.96 10.83
CA ALA A 587 9.82 35.98 9.54
C ALA A 587 8.91 35.44 8.42
N GLY A 588 8.85 36.15 7.30
CA GLY A 588 8.06 35.75 6.13
C GLY A 588 6.54 35.87 6.29
N ARG A 589 6.05 36.50 7.36
CA ARG A 589 4.62 36.76 7.59
C ARG A 589 4.37 38.24 7.87
N GLU A 590 3.27 38.76 7.35
CA GLU A 590 2.77 40.06 7.77
C GLU A 590 2.18 39.94 9.18
N THR A 591 2.60 40.83 10.09
CA THR A 591 2.12 40.84 11.47
C THR A 591 1.74 42.24 11.92
N ARG A 592 0.69 42.34 12.73
CA ARG A 592 0.36 43.53 13.51
C ARG A 592 -0.36 43.16 14.81
N PRO A 593 -0.27 43.98 15.87
CA PRO A 593 -1.17 43.86 17.00
C PRO A 593 -2.64 44.00 16.57
N ALA A 594 -3.51 43.22 17.20
CA ALA A 594 -4.95 43.36 17.06
C ALA A 594 -5.41 44.62 17.79
N ARG A 595 -6.39 45.33 17.24
CA ARG A 595 -6.98 46.50 17.91
C ARG A 595 -8.18 46.08 18.73
N HIS A 596 -8.51 46.85 19.75
CA HIS A 596 -9.81 46.70 20.40
C HIS A 596 -10.95 46.76 19.37
N GLY A 597 -11.89 45.81 19.47
CA GLY A 597 -13.00 45.68 18.52
C GLY A 597 -12.68 44.92 17.23
N ASP A 598 -11.40 44.65 16.92
CA ASP A 598 -11.04 43.76 15.80
C ASP A 598 -11.67 42.37 16.03
N LEU A 599 -12.10 41.74 14.93
CA LEU A 599 -12.35 40.31 14.93
C LEU A 599 -11.03 39.59 14.67
N ILE A 600 -10.75 38.56 15.46
CA ILE A 600 -9.59 37.67 15.29
C ILE A 600 -10.07 36.23 15.11
N SER A 601 -9.31 35.45 14.34
CA SER A 601 -9.54 34.02 14.11
C SER A 601 -8.46 33.22 14.82
N ILE A 602 -8.85 32.46 15.83
CA ILE A 602 -7.99 31.61 16.64
C ILE A 602 -8.03 30.19 16.07
N PHE A 603 -6.89 29.66 15.63
CA PHE A 603 -6.79 28.29 15.13
C PHE A 603 -6.43 27.31 16.25
N CYS A 604 -7.23 26.25 16.38
CA CYS A 604 -7.15 25.32 17.48
C CYS A 604 -7.54 23.90 17.05
N MET A 605 -7.50 22.96 17.99
CA MET A 605 -7.95 21.58 17.81
C MET A 605 -8.71 21.10 19.04
N GLY A 606 -9.39 19.96 18.91
CA GLY A 606 -9.97 19.24 20.04
C GLY A 606 -11.18 19.90 20.69
N LEU A 607 -11.94 20.72 19.95
CA LEU A 607 -13.19 21.31 20.47
C LEU A 607 -14.37 20.31 20.52
N GLY A 608 -14.11 19.02 20.29
CA GLY A 608 -15.12 17.97 20.36
C GLY A 608 -16.12 17.99 19.19
N PRO A 609 -17.28 17.34 19.36
CA PRO A 609 -18.26 17.13 18.29
C PRO A 609 -18.81 18.42 17.67
N VAL A 610 -19.10 18.36 16.37
CA VAL A 610 -19.67 19.45 15.58
C VAL A 610 -20.97 19.04 14.89
N SER A 611 -21.78 20.04 14.51
CA SER A 611 -22.82 19.86 13.49
C SER A 611 -22.17 19.60 12.12
N ASN A 612 -22.85 18.83 11.27
CA ASN A 612 -22.39 18.49 9.92
C ASN A 612 -20.92 18.00 9.87
N PRO A 613 -20.54 16.95 10.64
CA PRO A 613 -19.16 16.48 10.64
C PRO A 613 -18.82 15.88 9.26
N PRO A 614 -17.67 16.23 8.66
CA PRO A 614 -17.18 15.53 7.48
C PRO A 614 -16.73 14.11 7.87
N PRO A 615 -16.68 13.16 6.92
CA PRO A 615 -15.98 11.89 7.14
C PRO A 615 -14.55 12.12 7.62
N SER A 616 -14.04 11.26 8.50
CA SER A 616 -12.64 11.33 8.97
C SER A 616 -11.67 11.39 7.79
N GLY A 617 -10.80 12.41 7.78
CA GLY A 617 -9.85 12.66 6.69
C GLY A 617 -10.35 13.63 5.60
N ALA A 618 -11.65 13.89 5.50
CA ALA A 618 -12.21 14.85 4.55
C ALA A 618 -12.20 16.29 5.09
N PRO A 619 -12.03 17.31 4.23
CA PRO A 619 -12.05 18.70 4.66
C PRO A 619 -13.45 19.12 5.12
N ALA A 620 -13.50 20.03 6.09
CA ALA A 620 -14.75 20.66 6.50
C ALA A 620 -15.33 21.52 5.36
N SER A 621 -16.66 21.52 5.22
CA SER A 621 -17.36 22.29 4.20
C SER A 621 -17.35 23.80 4.52
N GLY A 622 -17.30 24.63 3.48
CA GLY A 622 -17.57 26.06 3.58
C GLY A 622 -19.06 26.41 3.61
N SER A 623 -19.93 25.48 3.19
CA SER A 623 -21.39 25.65 3.21
C SER A 623 -22.10 24.29 3.15
N PRO A 624 -22.89 23.89 4.17
CA PRO A 624 -23.02 24.56 5.47
C PRO A 624 -21.72 24.46 6.29
N LEU A 625 -21.50 25.41 7.19
CA LEU A 625 -20.39 25.36 8.15
C LEU A 625 -20.66 24.29 9.23
N SER A 626 -19.59 23.72 9.78
CA SER A 626 -19.64 22.84 10.94
C SER A 626 -19.45 23.63 12.23
N HIS A 627 -20.42 23.60 13.15
CA HIS A 627 -20.39 24.35 14.41
C HIS A 627 -20.18 23.43 15.61
N THR A 628 -19.39 23.83 16.61
CA THR A 628 -19.26 23.04 17.85
C THR A 628 -20.61 22.87 18.53
N LEU A 629 -20.89 21.66 19.05
CA LEU A 629 -22.14 21.40 19.79
C LEU A 629 -22.12 21.99 21.20
N SER A 630 -20.92 22.25 21.73
CA SER A 630 -20.71 23.00 22.98
C SER A 630 -20.27 24.43 22.69
N ASN A 631 -20.60 25.34 23.61
CA ASN A 631 -20.21 26.74 23.51
C ASN A 631 -18.78 26.96 24.02
N SER A 632 -17.95 27.60 23.19
CA SER A 632 -16.62 28.07 23.57
C SER A 632 -16.73 29.36 24.37
N THR A 633 -15.85 29.53 25.35
CA THR A 633 -15.60 30.82 26.01
C THR A 633 -14.13 31.17 25.81
N VAL A 634 -13.85 32.45 25.60
CA VAL A 634 -12.48 32.93 25.36
C VAL A 634 -12.24 34.16 26.22
N THR A 635 -11.04 34.26 26.77
CA THR A 635 -10.54 35.46 27.45
C THR A 635 -9.29 35.98 26.76
N ILE A 636 -9.15 37.31 26.69
CA ILE A 636 -7.96 38.01 26.21
C ILE A 636 -7.48 38.91 27.35
N GLY A 637 -6.31 38.63 27.90
CA GLY A 637 -5.77 39.31 29.07
C GLY A 637 -6.64 39.16 30.32
N GLY A 638 -7.35 38.02 30.44
CA GLY A 638 -8.32 37.78 31.51
C GLY A 638 -9.69 38.41 31.30
N VAL A 639 -9.89 39.19 30.22
CA VAL A 639 -11.18 39.81 29.89
C VAL A 639 -11.99 38.91 28.95
N PRO A 640 -13.26 38.59 29.25
CA PRO A 640 -14.11 37.81 28.36
C PRO A 640 -14.27 38.44 26.97
N ALA A 641 -14.06 37.65 25.94
CA ALA A 641 -14.23 38.03 24.53
C ALA A 641 -15.52 37.43 23.95
N THR A 642 -16.22 38.19 23.13
CA THR A 642 -17.43 37.73 22.45
C THR A 642 -17.07 36.76 21.34
N VAL A 643 -17.49 35.50 21.47
CA VAL A 643 -17.32 34.46 20.45
C VAL A 643 -18.39 34.60 19.38
N THR A 644 -17.98 34.82 18.13
CA THR A 644 -18.90 34.98 16.98
C THR A 644 -18.97 33.72 16.10
N PHE A 645 -17.98 32.83 16.21
CA PHE A 645 -17.98 31.53 15.55
C PHE A 645 -17.12 30.54 16.34
N SER A 646 -17.52 29.27 16.35
CA SER A 646 -16.77 28.15 16.91
C SER A 646 -17.11 26.90 16.12
N GLY A 647 -16.13 26.28 15.47
CA GLY A 647 -16.38 25.20 14.52
C GLY A 647 -15.13 24.67 13.82
N LEU A 648 -15.30 23.75 12.87
CA LEU A 648 -14.20 23.31 12.00
C LEU A 648 -13.85 24.43 11.00
N ALA A 649 -12.56 24.61 10.75
CA ALA A 649 -12.06 25.54 9.74
C ALA A 649 -12.35 25.00 8.33
N PRO A 650 -13.11 25.72 7.48
CA PRO A 650 -13.44 25.25 6.13
C PRO A 650 -12.19 24.96 5.28
N GLY A 651 -12.23 23.87 4.52
CA GLY A 651 -11.13 23.44 3.65
C GLY A 651 -10.00 22.69 4.38
N PHE A 652 -10.04 22.61 5.70
CA PHE A 652 -9.06 21.88 6.50
C PHE A 652 -9.65 20.61 7.11
N VAL A 653 -8.77 19.67 7.43
CA VAL A 653 -9.11 18.42 8.12
C VAL A 653 -8.71 18.59 9.59
N GLY A 654 -9.57 18.20 10.54
CA GLY A 654 -9.27 18.21 11.99
C GLY A 654 -8.93 19.57 12.64
N LEU A 655 -8.83 20.66 11.86
CA LEU A 655 -8.52 22.01 12.34
C LEU A 655 -9.81 22.74 12.72
N TYR A 656 -9.82 23.36 13.89
CA TYR A 656 -10.89 24.21 14.37
C TYR A 656 -10.52 25.68 14.28
N GLN A 657 -11.54 26.53 14.13
CA GLN A 657 -11.43 27.98 14.16
C GLN A 657 -12.45 28.55 15.13
N VAL A 658 -12.00 29.46 15.99
CA VAL A 658 -12.87 30.26 16.86
C VAL A 658 -12.66 31.73 16.53
N ASN A 659 -13.74 32.41 16.12
CA ASN A 659 -13.69 33.84 15.88
C ASN A 659 -14.17 34.57 17.13
N VAL A 660 -13.41 35.58 17.56
CA VAL A 660 -13.76 36.42 18.70
C VAL A 660 -13.54 37.88 18.40
N GLN A 661 -14.29 38.75 19.07
CA GLN A 661 -14.02 40.18 19.08
C GLN A 661 -13.08 40.54 20.22
N VAL A 662 -12.00 41.28 19.94
CA VAL A 662 -11.08 41.77 20.97
C VAL A 662 -11.83 42.74 21.90
N PRO A 663 -11.91 42.45 23.22
CA PRO A 663 -12.67 43.28 24.16
C PRO A 663 -12.13 44.71 24.23
N ALA A 664 -13.03 45.70 24.39
CA ALA A 664 -12.64 47.11 24.55
C ALA A 664 -11.81 47.39 25.82
N THR A 665 -11.88 46.49 26.81
CA THR A 665 -11.16 46.59 28.08
C THR A 665 -9.99 45.61 28.18
N ALA A 666 -9.67 44.88 27.10
CA ALA A 666 -8.51 44.00 27.09
C ALA A 666 -7.23 44.84 27.26
N PRO A 667 -6.24 44.38 28.05
CA PRO A 667 -4.96 45.06 28.16
C PRO A 667 -4.25 45.09 26.80
N THR A 668 -3.45 46.12 26.56
CA THR A 668 -2.55 46.22 25.41
C THR A 668 -1.19 45.62 25.74
N GLY A 669 -0.44 45.24 24.71
CA GLY A 669 0.92 44.72 24.84
C GLY A 669 1.26 43.67 23.79
N ASP A 670 2.55 43.35 23.70
CA ASP A 670 3.09 42.40 22.72
C ASP A 670 2.77 40.93 23.02
N SER A 671 2.26 40.63 24.21
CA SER A 671 2.12 39.27 24.72
C SER A 671 0.93 39.16 25.70
N VAL A 672 -0.27 39.49 25.24
CA VAL A 672 -1.50 39.42 26.03
C VAL A 672 -2.01 37.97 26.07
N PRO A 673 -2.24 37.36 27.25
CA PRO A 673 -2.67 35.95 27.33
C PRO A 673 -4.02 35.70 26.65
N VAL A 674 -4.13 34.58 25.94
CA VAL A 674 -5.38 34.06 25.37
C VAL A 674 -5.63 32.68 25.95
N VAL A 675 -6.79 32.54 26.61
CA VAL A 675 -7.24 31.27 27.19
C VAL A 675 -8.66 30.99 26.71
N MET A 676 -8.88 29.78 26.21
CA MET A 676 -10.19 29.31 25.81
C MET A 676 -10.62 28.16 26.72
N LEU A 677 -11.92 28.09 27.01
CA LEU A 677 -12.53 26.97 27.71
C LEU A 677 -13.71 26.41 26.91
N LEU A 678 -13.80 25.08 26.88
CA LEU A 678 -14.93 24.35 26.31
C LEU A 678 -15.22 23.12 27.18
N GLY A 679 -16.49 22.93 27.58
CA GLY A 679 -16.90 21.74 28.34
C GLY A 679 -16.19 21.58 29.69
N GLY A 680 -15.69 22.67 30.28
CA GLY A 680 -14.90 22.65 31.53
C GLY A 680 -13.40 22.38 31.35
N ALA A 681 -12.93 22.10 30.13
CA ALA A 681 -11.51 21.95 29.81
C ALA A 681 -10.93 23.26 29.28
N ALA A 682 -9.75 23.65 29.78
CA ALA A 682 -9.03 24.85 29.33
C ALA A 682 -7.96 24.50 28.28
N THR A 683 -7.67 25.45 27.39
CA THR A 683 -6.53 25.38 26.47
C THR A 683 -5.19 25.58 27.16
N ASN A 684 -4.12 25.29 26.43
CA ASN A 684 -2.82 25.91 26.70
C ASN A 684 -2.94 27.44 26.67
N SER A 685 -2.05 28.11 27.41
CA SER A 685 -1.96 29.56 27.44
C SER A 685 -1.01 30.03 26.33
N VAL A 686 -1.59 30.60 25.27
CA VAL A 686 -0.85 31.31 24.23
C VAL A 686 -1.06 32.82 24.41
N THR A 687 -0.43 33.61 23.56
CA THR A 687 -0.48 35.07 23.62
C THR A 687 -0.89 35.65 22.28
N VAL A 688 -1.39 36.87 22.31
CA VAL A 688 -1.73 37.70 21.15
C VAL A 688 -1.19 39.10 21.39
N ALA A 689 -0.76 39.82 20.36
CA ALA A 689 -0.43 41.24 20.51
C ALA A 689 -1.69 42.11 20.39
N VAL A 690 -1.85 43.09 21.27
CA VAL A 690 -3.00 44.03 21.29
C VAL A 690 -2.50 45.48 21.36
N GLU A 691 -3.02 46.37 20.50
CA GLU A 691 -2.71 47.82 20.46
C GLU A 691 -3.95 48.71 20.68
#